data_AF-A0A6N9Q1Q7-F1
#
_entry.id   AF-A0A6N9Q1Q7-F1
#
_cell.length_a   1.000
_cell.length_b   1.000
_cell.length_c   1.000
_cell.angle_alpha   90.00
_cell.angle_beta   90.00
_cell.angle_gamma   90.00
#
_symmetry.space_group_name_H-M   'P 1'
#
loop_
_entity.id
_entity.type
_entity.pdbx_description
1 polymer ?
#
loop_
_entity_poly.entity_id
_entity_poly.type
_entity_poly.pdbx_seq_one_letter_code
_entity_poly.pdbx_strand_id
1 'polypeptide(L)'
;MEYFKKSNALITLLIVSILSSLILPVQGQMNMNVSSATEIEYKLTYSGALNSNESEGLYKYEASGTGIDTLSLMVPNDVNYDVYIYDENLNQIGDGVNSAGILEEVYYRVSRGNMYYIRIISQDGNYSLSDYLLKIEPYKFNLQTNYKYDKNGNLVRTEVFDVQKQTEVLKSGLNYVEADMDTSASLTSLEGRTLVNLLGNGGNFEEQELWGNGLTTDISLNKFGTSSGKIDNSSGSTEKVAGYSTLLDLSGKRVLAGFWAKASSENPEMDLYLIGRKGNDNFNSTDKYMKFYDVSEEWNLYYTTFDLSTKTDDDWLLRFDVNTPGGIINFDGAFVYEITDTEESFINSLTLSDGQQYIEEMYPFVDGMQSVTNPYIVRKGNNLLPPFSQWKDLNGNKIINYISDYEIEVEFGSPSWSNALEVFVPALPNTTYTLSIEENTSSKFWIASTMDDTPGTENFGSVHLANGGQYTTTNEAKYIKIRWYETETGNYRLKKPMLVLGSESMPFEPQSEAAIYIDTLLSSSVDGSLRDKLYQKNDELYQLKTYEVMSLDGSLDWKFNSDQEGFKLIRVDDFDTNVDNNLKPQLVKYDGKVLNYGNSLLESDILGQTSWQLGDILISIADTDSGWGENYTPTNEEIKSYFNGWKMYVEGSAGSIPYNGTGNKYWAKRTPEGILREGQNTVPTVNNEYLSSYQLLYQLAEPYEVEVEFEGQLTLIEGLNQIELGSIGLPSGFEAEIEYTIER
;
A
#
# COMPACT_ATOMS: atom_id res chain seq x y z
N MET A 1 32.93 -1.61 -14.68
CA MET A 1 33.15 -0.14 -14.65
C MET A 1 32.68 0.55 -15.95
N GLU A 2 31.54 0.11 -16.50
CA GLU A 2 30.76 0.81 -17.55
C GLU A 2 29.27 0.47 -17.29
N TYR A 3 28.70 0.90 -16.15
CA TYR A 3 27.31 0.59 -15.81
C TYR A 3 26.61 1.75 -15.07
N PHE A 4 26.88 2.99 -15.46
CA PHE A 4 26.09 4.15 -15.03
C PHE A 4 25.80 5.08 -16.22
N LYS A 5 25.00 4.59 -17.17
CA LYS A 5 24.30 5.45 -18.14
C LYS A 5 22.95 4.83 -18.48
N LYS A 6 21.94 5.17 -17.68
CA LYS A 6 20.57 5.58 -18.06
C LYS A 6 19.58 5.29 -16.93
N SER A 7 19.25 6.30 -16.15
CA SER A 7 17.89 6.49 -15.65
C SER A 7 17.71 7.97 -15.34
N ASN A 8 17.26 8.73 -16.35
CA ASN A 8 16.84 10.12 -16.21
C ASN A 8 15.34 10.15 -16.48
N ALA A 9 14.55 10.18 -15.40
CA ALA A 9 13.28 10.89 -15.27
C ALA A 9 12.47 10.28 -14.11
N LEU A 10 12.93 10.44 -12.86
CA LEU A 10 12.06 10.39 -11.66
C LEU A 10 12.76 10.82 -10.35
N ILE A 11 14.00 11.33 -10.40
CA ILE A 11 14.73 11.85 -9.23
C ILE A 11 14.30 13.30 -8.93
N THR A 12 13.01 13.49 -8.68
CA THR A 12 12.49 14.75 -8.15
C THR A 12 11.32 14.47 -7.21
N LEU A 13 11.51 13.69 -6.15
CA LEU A 13 10.78 13.90 -4.90
C LEU A 13 11.46 13.16 -3.73
N LEU A 14 11.67 13.91 -2.66
CA LEU A 14 11.99 13.50 -1.29
C LEU A 14 13.39 12.94 -0.96
N ILE A 15 14.34 13.86 -1.03
CA ILE A 15 15.30 14.07 0.06
C ILE A 15 14.51 14.52 1.30
N VAL A 16 14.18 13.63 2.24
CA VAL A 16 14.07 13.94 3.68
C VAL A 16 14.34 12.67 4.50
N SER A 17 15.62 12.34 4.69
CA SER A 17 16.09 11.59 5.87
C SER A 17 17.50 12.04 6.25
N ILE A 18 17.71 13.36 6.33
CA ILE A 18 18.92 13.89 6.93
C ILE A 18 18.69 13.92 8.44
N LEU A 19 19.17 12.88 9.14
CA LEU A 19 19.78 13.08 10.45
C LEU A 19 20.72 14.29 10.30
N SER A 20 20.34 15.44 10.84
CA SER A 20 20.91 16.76 10.57
C SER A 20 22.45 16.81 10.64
N SER A 21 23.11 16.46 9.53
CA SER A 21 24.50 16.80 9.29
C SER A 21 24.52 18.29 9.01
N LEU A 22 25.05 19.05 9.97
CA LEU A 22 25.23 20.49 9.85
C LEU A 22 26.11 20.77 8.62
N ILE A 23 25.53 21.35 7.57
CA ILE A 23 26.26 21.78 6.37
C ILE A 23 26.82 23.18 6.64
N LEU A 24 28.13 23.33 6.61
CA LEU A 24 28.80 24.61 6.86
C LEU A 24 29.25 25.25 5.55
N PRO A 25 28.94 26.53 5.29
CA PRO A 25 29.50 27.21 4.13
C PRO A 25 31.02 27.36 4.32
N VAL A 26 31.78 27.14 3.25
CA VAL A 26 33.23 27.32 3.23
C VAL A 26 33.66 27.98 1.93
N GLN A 27 34.71 28.80 2.01
CA GLN A 27 35.33 29.41 0.85
C GLN A 27 36.82 29.04 0.84
N GLY A 28 37.23 28.35 -0.21
CA GLY A 28 38.64 27.98 -0.42
C GLY A 28 39.49 29.19 -0.80
N GLN A 29 40.79 29.14 -0.52
CA GLN A 29 41.70 30.22 -0.90
C GLN A 29 42.32 29.97 -2.28
N MET A 30 42.50 31.05 -3.05
CA MET A 30 43.24 31.02 -4.32
C MET A 30 44.74 30.89 -4.06
N ASN A 31 45.46 30.23 -4.98
CA ASN A 31 46.91 29.97 -5.02
C ASN A 31 47.40 28.88 -4.05
N MET A 32 48.36 28.03 -4.49
CA MET A 32 48.98 26.97 -3.68
C MET A 32 49.86 27.51 -2.52
N ASN A 33 49.44 28.58 -1.85
CA ASN A 33 50.04 28.98 -0.60
C ASN A 33 49.39 28.20 0.54
N VAL A 34 49.98 27.07 0.88
CA VAL A 34 49.52 26.17 1.95
C VAL A 34 49.44 26.86 3.32
N SER A 35 50.17 27.96 3.52
CA SER A 35 50.08 28.76 4.75
C SER A 35 48.73 29.50 4.91
N SER A 36 47.99 29.68 3.82
CA SER A 36 46.64 30.28 3.82
C SER A 36 45.51 29.26 3.59
N ALA A 37 45.77 27.96 3.47
CA ALA A 37 44.72 26.97 3.24
C ALA A 37 43.60 27.06 4.29
N THR A 38 42.34 27.02 3.85
CA THR A 38 41.17 27.14 4.71
C THR A 38 41.07 25.92 5.62
N GLU A 39 41.03 26.14 6.94
CA GLU A 39 40.93 25.07 7.92
C GLU A 39 39.51 24.51 7.95
N ILE A 40 39.40 23.19 7.84
CA ILE A 40 38.14 22.45 7.92
C ILE A 40 38.26 21.38 9.00
N GLU A 41 37.16 21.20 9.73
CA GLU A 41 37.05 20.21 10.79
C GLU A 41 36.61 18.86 10.22
N TYR A 42 37.09 17.84 10.90
CA TYR A 42 36.87 16.45 10.55
C TYR A 42 35.40 16.03 10.75
N LYS A 43 34.84 15.20 9.85
CA LYS A 43 33.44 14.68 9.84
C LYS A 43 32.33 15.71 9.62
N LEU A 44 32.65 16.99 9.41
CA LEU A 44 31.67 17.98 9.00
C LEU A 44 31.57 18.01 7.46
N THR A 45 30.38 18.36 6.98
CA THR A 45 30.13 18.56 5.55
C THR A 45 30.20 20.04 5.25
N TYR A 46 30.97 20.40 4.23
CA TYR A 46 31.17 21.77 3.81
C TYR A 46 30.58 22.04 2.42
N SER A 47 29.85 23.15 2.28
CA SER A 47 29.33 23.64 1.00
C SER A 47 30.26 24.72 0.47
N GLY A 48 30.81 24.54 -0.73
CA GLY A 48 31.74 25.49 -1.34
C GLY A 48 31.44 25.73 -2.81
N ALA A 49 31.90 26.87 -3.33
CA ALA A 49 31.76 27.24 -4.75
C ALA A 49 33.13 27.58 -5.35
N LEU A 50 33.32 27.24 -6.63
CA LEU A 50 34.41 27.79 -7.44
C LEU A 50 33.84 28.80 -8.42
N ASN A 51 34.61 29.83 -8.78
CA ASN A 51 34.20 30.83 -9.76
C ASN A 51 35.43 31.40 -10.50
N SER A 52 35.20 32.29 -11.47
CA SER A 52 36.31 32.87 -12.26
C SER A 52 37.32 33.69 -11.46
N ASN A 53 36.96 34.17 -10.26
CA ASN A 53 37.88 34.83 -9.34
C ASN A 53 38.54 33.85 -8.36
N GLU A 54 37.94 32.68 -8.17
CA GLU A 54 38.33 31.64 -7.20
C GLU A 54 38.29 30.29 -7.91
N SER A 55 39.26 30.09 -8.81
CA SER A 55 39.30 28.94 -9.71
C SER A 55 39.69 27.62 -9.04
N GLU A 56 40.10 27.68 -7.77
CA GLU A 56 40.56 26.55 -6.96
C GLU A 56 40.10 26.72 -5.51
N GLY A 57 39.81 25.60 -4.85
CA GLY A 57 39.53 25.54 -3.41
C GLY A 57 40.66 24.81 -2.69
N LEU A 58 41.41 25.52 -1.84
CA LEU A 58 42.47 24.92 -1.01
C LEU A 58 42.07 24.84 0.46
N TYR A 59 42.07 23.62 1.00
CA TYR A 59 41.68 23.30 2.36
C TYR A 59 42.80 22.56 3.11
N LYS A 60 42.74 22.59 4.44
CA LYS A 60 43.60 21.80 5.32
C LYS A 60 42.83 21.27 6.51
N TYR A 61 43.24 20.12 7.02
CA TYR A 61 42.70 19.55 8.26
C TYR A 61 43.78 18.76 9.02
N GLU A 62 43.57 18.60 10.33
CA GLU A 62 44.38 17.72 11.19
C GLU A 62 43.69 16.37 11.34
N ALA A 63 44.38 15.27 11.02
CA ALA A 63 43.79 13.94 11.14
C ALA A 63 43.56 13.55 12.61
N SER A 64 42.31 13.22 12.95
CA SER A 64 41.92 12.88 14.34
C SER A 64 42.39 11.48 14.80
N GLY A 65 42.80 10.61 13.87
CA GLY A 65 43.25 9.24 14.10
C GLY A 65 44.31 8.77 13.10
N THR A 66 44.88 7.59 13.35
CA THR A 66 45.78 6.90 12.41
C THR A 66 44.99 5.81 11.70
N GLY A 67 45.00 5.77 10.37
CA GLY A 67 44.15 4.86 9.60
C GLY A 67 44.06 5.21 8.12
N ILE A 68 42.89 4.96 7.53
CA ILE A 68 42.51 5.43 6.19
C ILE A 68 41.41 6.46 6.37
N ASP A 69 41.51 7.55 5.63
CA ASP A 69 40.48 8.56 5.53
C ASP A 69 39.85 8.49 4.15
N THR A 70 38.56 8.78 4.11
CA THR A 70 37.81 8.98 2.88
C THR A 70 37.52 10.46 2.72
N LEU A 71 37.82 10.98 1.54
CA LEU A 71 37.36 12.27 1.08
C LEU A 71 36.24 12.03 0.07
N SER A 72 35.09 12.66 0.28
CA SER A 72 33.98 12.67 -0.66
C SER A 72 33.74 14.11 -1.14
N LEU A 73 33.77 14.30 -2.46
CA LEU A 73 33.43 15.56 -3.12
C LEU A 73 32.24 15.35 -4.05
N MET A 74 31.06 15.80 -3.64
CA MET A 74 29.89 15.81 -4.50
C MET A 74 30.00 16.98 -5.48
N VAL A 75 30.29 16.66 -6.74
CA VAL A 75 30.49 17.63 -7.81
C VAL A 75 29.14 18.01 -8.44
N PRO A 76 28.86 19.31 -8.68
CA PRO A 76 27.65 19.70 -9.40
C PRO A 76 27.58 19.10 -10.80
N ASN A 77 26.38 18.73 -11.24
CA ASN A 77 26.14 17.96 -12.47
C ASN A 77 26.64 18.63 -13.77
N ASP A 78 26.88 19.93 -13.77
CA ASP A 78 27.22 20.75 -14.93
C ASP A 78 28.73 21.09 -15.05
N VAL A 79 29.56 20.61 -14.13
CA VAL A 79 31.01 20.90 -14.09
C VAL A 79 31.84 19.66 -13.79
N ASN A 80 33.12 19.71 -14.16
CA ASN A 80 34.11 18.70 -13.82
C ASN A 80 35.11 19.23 -12.80
N TYR A 81 34.94 18.86 -11.53
CA TYR A 81 35.82 19.28 -10.44
C TYR A 81 36.66 18.10 -9.96
N ASP A 82 37.98 18.23 -10.13
CA ASP A 82 38.94 17.24 -9.67
C ASP A 82 39.42 17.61 -8.26
N VAL A 83 39.79 16.60 -7.47
CA VAL A 83 40.34 16.77 -6.12
C VAL A 83 41.70 16.10 -5.98
N TYR A 84 42.62 16.77 -5.29
CA TYR A 84 43.97 16.29 -5.00
C TYR A 84 44.28 16.40 -3.52
N ILE A 85 44.92 15.39 -2.97
CA ILE A 85 45.21 15.26 -1.54
C ILE A 85 46.71 15.22 -1.34
N TYR A 86 47.21 16.00 -0.39
CA TYR A 86 48.63 16.13 -0.08
C TYR A 86 48.91 15.88 1.39
N ASP A 87 50.08 15.30 1.68
CA ASP A 87 50.60 15.15 3.03
C ASP A 87 51.19 16.46 3.59
N GLU A 88 51.69 16.42 4.83
CA GLU A 88 52.31 17.57 5.52
C GLU A 88 53.54 18.14 4.79
N ASN A 89 54.20 17.33 3.95
CA ASN A 89 55.37 17.70 3.15
C ASN A 89 54.99 18.11 1.72
N LEU A 90 53.69 18.20 1.41
CA LEU A 90 53.13 18.53 0.11
C LEU A 90 53.41 17.49 -0.98
N ASN A 91 53.63 16.23 -0.61
CA ASN A 91 53.58 15.14 -1.57
C ASN A 91 52.11 14.79 -1.83
N GLN A 92 51.71 14.69 -3.10
CA GLN A 92 50.39 14.18 -3.45
C GLN A 92 50.28 12.71 -3.03
N ILE A 93 49.23 12.37 -2.30
CA ILE A 93 48.97 11.03 -1.74
C ILE A 93 47.63 10.43 -2.20
N GLY A 94 46.81 11.19 -2.93
CA GLY A 94 45.57 10.72 -3.53
C GLY A 94 44.97 11.77 -4.48
N ASP A 95 44.12 11.32 -5.38
CA ASP A 95 43.37 12.15 -6.31
C ASP A 95 42.04 11.51 -6.73
N GLY A 96 41.06 12.35 -7.06
CA GLY A 96 39.81 12.00 -7.71
C GLY A 96 39.67 12.86 -8.96
N VAL A 97 39.53 12.20 -10.11
CA VAL A 97 39.60 12.80 -11.45
C VAL A 97 38.54 12.18 -12.37
N ASN A 98 37.35 11.96 -11.83
CA ASN A 98 36.22 11.44 -12.57
C ASN A 98 35.71 12.48 -13.59
N SER A 99 34.62 12.13 -14.28
CA SER A 99 34.00 13.03 -15.26
C SER A 99 33.00 13.98 -14.60
N ALA A 100 32.52 14.96 -15.37
CA ALA A 100 31.57 15.97 -14.90
C ALA A 100 30.37 15.40 -14.13
N GLY A 101 30.05 16.00 -12.99
CA GLY A 101 28.93 15.62 -12.12
C GLY A 101 29.08 14.30 -11.38
N ILE A 102 30.23 13.63 -11.46
CA ILE A 102 30.48 12.37 -10.76
C ILE A 102 31.12 12.67 -9.40
N LEU A 103 30.71 11.92 -8.37
CA LEU A 103 31.31 11.95 -7.04
C LEU A 103 32.81 11.64 -7.14
N GLU A 104 33.65 12.49 -6.57
CA GLU A 104 35.05 12.12 -6.30
C GLU A 104 35.14 11.50 -4.92
N GLU A 105 35.54 10.24 -4.86
CA GLU A 105 35.78 9.53 -3.61
C GLU A 105 37.21 8.99 -3.56
N VAL A 106 37.98 9.46 -2.57
CA VAL A 106 39.42 9.20 -2.48
C VAL A 106 39.77 8.62 -1.11
N TYR A 107 40.49 7.50 -1.12
CA TYR A 107 40.94 6.78 0.07
C TYR A 107 42.44 6.93 0.25
N TYR A 108 42.89 7.40 1.41
CA TYR A 108 44.30 7.67 1.65
C TYR A 108 44.68 7.46 3.11
N ARG A 109 45.94 7.10 3.35
CA ARG A 109 46.44 6.80 4.69
C ARG A 109 46.76 8.08 5.45
N VAL A 110 46.33 8.12 6.71
CA VAL A 110 46.63 9.23 7.61
C VAL A 110 47.28 8.79 8.92
N SER A 111 48.05 9.69 9.53
CA SER A 111 48.58 9.54 10.87
C SER A 111 47.98 10.59 11.79
N ARG A 112 47.58 10.18 13.00
CA ARG A 112 46.96 11.07 13.98
C ARG A 112 47.84 12.28 14.27
N GLY A 113 47.26 13.46 14.19
CA GLY A 113 47.93 14.73 14.48
C GLY A 113 48.72 15.33 13.31
N ASN A 114 48.79 14.64 12.17
CA ASN A 114 49.40 15.18 10.97
C ASN A 114 48.40 16.08 10.23
N MET A 115 48.93 17.13 9.59
CA MET A 115 48.18 18.02 8.72
C MET A 115 48.14 17.48 7.29
N TYR A 116 46.96 17.53 6.68
CA TYR A 116 46.72 17.16 5.29
C TYR A 116 46.08 18.31 4.53
N TYR A 117 46.37 18.41 3.24
CA TYR A 117 45.87 19.48 2.37
C TYR A 117 45.05 18.92 1.23
N ILE A 118 44.00 19.63 0.85
CA ILE A 118 43.05 19.25 -0.21
C ILE A 118 42.95 20.39 -1.17
N ARG A 119 43.08 20.09 -2.46
CA ARG A 119 42.95 21.06 -3.54
C ARG A 119 41.86 20.58 -4.49
N ILE A 120 40.82 21.39 -4.64
CA ILE A 120 39.73 21.17 -5.60
C ILE A 120 39.91 22.15 -6.76
N ILE A 121 39.85 21.68 -8.00
CA ILE A 121 40.04 22.51 -9.18
C ILE A 121 39.00 22.22 -10.24
N SER A 122 38.65 23.21 -11.06
CA SER A 122 37.87 22.99 -12.28
C SER A 122 38.78 22.54 -13.42
N GLN A 123 38.54 21.35 -13.97
CA GLN A 123 39.38 20.78 -15.02
C GLN A 123 39.27 21.56 -16.33
N ASP A 124 38.05 21.98 -16.68
CA ASP A 124 37.75 22.66 -17.95
C ASP A 124 37.62 24.19 -17.79
N GLY A 125 37.83 24.72 -16.58
CA GLY A 125 37.67 26.14 -16.26
C GLY A 125 36.22 26.63 -16.23
N ASN A 126 35.25 25.71 -16.19
CA ASN A 126 33.82 25.99 -16.05
C ASN A 126 33.40 25.99 -14.56
N TYR A 127 32.35 26.73 -14.23
CA TYR A 127 31.87 26.91 -12.86
C TYR A 127 30.36 26.75 -12.76
N SER A 128 29.90 26.07 -11.70
CA SER A 128 28.48 25.86 -11.45
C SER A 128 27.89 27.00 -10.64
N LEU A 129 26.57 27.18 -10.75
CA LEU A 129 25.79 27.99 -9.81
C LEU A 129 25.46 27.23 -8.52
N SER A 130 25.63 25.90 -8.53
CA SER A 130 25.44 25.05 -7.36
C SER A 130 26.77 24.83 -6.66
N ASP A 131 26.72 24.76 -5.33
CA ASP A 131 27.89 24.43 -4.52
C ASP A 131 28.26 22.94 -4.66
N TYR A 132 29.54 22.62 -4.55
CA TYR A 132 29.98 21.27 -4.25
C TYR A 132 29.87 21.00 -2.74
N LEU A 133 29.75 19.73 -2.38
CA LEU A 133 29.83 19.30 -0.98
C LEU A 133 31.13 18.54 -0.74
N LEU A 134 31.94 19.01 0.21
CA LEU A 134 33.18 18.36 0.65
C LEU A 134 33.00 17.75 2.03
N LYS A 135 33.36 16.48 2.20
CA LYS A 135 33.38 15.79 3.48
C LYS A 135 34.64 14.93 3.62
N ILE A 136 35.18 14.90 4.83
CA ILE A 136 36.33 14.05 5.19
C ILE A 136 36.00 13.31 6.46
N GLU A 137 36.21 12.00 6.46
CA GLU A 137 35.96 11.18 7.64
C GLU A 137 36.85 9.95 7.66
N PRO A 138 37.04 9.32 8.84
CA PRO A 138 37.85 8.13 8.92
C PRO A 138 37.07 6.97 8.29
N TYR A 139 37.73 6.22 7.42
CA TYR A 139 37.16 5.01 6.86
C TYR A 139 37.08 3.91 7.93
N LYS A 140 35.88 3.39 8.14
CA LYS A 140 35.63 2.28 9.06
C LYS A 140 35.31 1.03 8.26
N PHE A 141 36.20 0.05 8.36
CA PHE A 141 35.98 -1.28 7.83
C PHE A 141 34.93 -2.02 8.65
N ASN A 142 33.90 -2.52 7.97
CA ASN A 142 32.92 -3.46 8.49
C ASN A 142 33.08 -4.75 7.69
N LEU A 143 33.97 -5.64 8.14
CA LEU A 143 34.32 -6.81 7.34
C LEU A 143 33.35 -7.97 7.57
N GLN A 144 32.69 -8.43 6.50
CA GLN A 144 31.97 -9.70 6.46
C GLN A 144 32.81 -10.76 5.76
N THR A 145 32.90 -11.95 6.34
CA THR A 145 33.62 -13.09 5.74
C THR A 145 32.64 -14.17 5.31
N ASN A 146 32.57 -14.45 4.01
CA ASN A 146 31.76 -15.53 3.46
C ASN A 146 32.62 -16.75 3.16
N TYR A 147 32.12 -17.93 3.55
CA TYR A 147 32.77 -19.22 3.34
C TYR A 147 31.96 -20.05 2.35
N LYS A 148 32.54 -20.40 1.20
CA LYS A 148 31.91 -21.34 0.25
C LYS A 148 32.44 -22.75 0.47
N TYR A 149 31.54 -23.71 0.60
CA TYR A 149 31.85 -25.13 0.76
C TYR A 149 31.48 -25.92 -0.49
N ASP A 150 32.24 -26.96 -0.83
CA ASP A 150 31.82 -27.93 -1.85
C ASP A 150 30.70 -28.84 -1.32
N LYS A 151 30.11 -29.64 -2.21
CA LYS A 151 29.09 -30.65 -1.87
C LYS A 151 29.54 -31.71 -0.84
N ASN A 152 30.83 -31.80 -0.55
CA ASN A 152 31.40 -32.72 0.44
C ASN A 152 31.70 -32.00 1.77
N GLY A 153 31.38 -30.71 1.89
CA GLY A 153 31.63 -29.89 3.09
C GLY A 153 33.04 -29.33 3.20
N ASN A 154 33.87 -29.39 2.15
CA ASN A 154 35.20 -28.80 2.17
C ASN A 154 35.14 -27.30 1.86
N LEU A 155 35.84 -26.47 2.63
CA LEU A 155 35.99 -25.05 2.32
C LEU A 155 36.76 -24.88 1.00
N VAL A 156 36.11 -24.27 0.01
CA VAL A 156 36.69 -24.02 -1.32
C VAL A 156 37.04 -22.56 -1.55
N ARG A 157 36.39 -21.62 -0.86
CA ARG A 157 36.66 -20.18 -1.02
C ARG A 157 36.33 -19.42 0.26
N THR A 158 37.15 -18.42 0.57
CA THR A 158 36.86 -17.39 1.58
C THR A 158 36.83 -16.04 0.86
N GLU A 159 35.78 -15.28 1.07
CA GLU A 159 35.62 -13.92 0.54
C GLU A 159 35.47 -12.96 1.72
N VAL A 160 36.15 -11.83 1.65
CA VAL A 160 36.06 -10.78 2.68
C VAL A 160 35.56 -9.53 1.98
N PHE A 161 34.40 -9.05 2.42
CA PHE A 161 33.73 -7.87 1.92
C PHE A 161 33.79 -6.79 2.98
N ASP A 162 34.00 -5.54 2.58
CA ASP A 162 33.62 -4.41 3.44
C ASP A 162 32.15 -4.15 3.19
N VAL A 163 31.34 -4.07 4.25
CA VAL A 163 29.88 -4.05 4.12
C VAL A 163 29.24 -2.89 4.86
N GLN A 164 28.10 -2.44 4.37
CA GLN A 164 27.26 -1.45 5.04
C GLN A 164 25.79 -1.86 5.01
N LYS A 165 24.98 -1.17 5.80
CA LYS A 165 23.53 -1.36 5.80
C LYS A 165 22.89 -0.41 4.79
N GLN A 166 22.01 -0.96 3.98
CA GLN A 166 21.13 -0.22 3.08
C GLN A 166 19.68 -0.48 3.52
N THR A 167 18.87 0.56 3.43
CA THR A 167 17.43 0.50 3.68
C THR A 167 16.69 0.72 2.38
N GLU A 168 15.61 -0.01 2.16
CA GLU A 168 14.69 0.17 1.02
C GLU A 168 13.25 0.20 1.50
N VAL A 169 12.45 1.09 0.90
CA VAL A 169 11.02 1.20 1.18
C VAL A 169 10.25 0.39 0.13
N LEU A 170 9.52 -0.61 0.62
CA LEU A 170 8.58 -1.42 -0.13
C LEU A 170 7.19 -0.80 -0.04
N LYS A 171 6.57 -0.55 -1.19
CA LYS A 171 5.16 -0.19 -1.28
C LYS A 171 4.29 -1.45 -1.27
N SER A 172 3.07 -1.37 -0.76
CA SER A 172 2.09 -2.45 -0.91
C SER A 172 1.96 -2.84 -2.39
N GLY A 173 2.03 -4.14 -2.71
CA GLY A 173 2.12 -4.67 -4.05
C GLY A 173 3.54 -5.12 -4.43
N LEU A 174 3.81 -5.17 -5.73
CA LEU A 174 5.11 -5.59 -6.27
C LEU A 174 6.14 -4.46 -6.22
N ASN A 175 7.36 -4.83 -5.86
CA ASN A 175 8.54 -3.99 -5.80
C ASN A 175 9.71 -4.72 -6.46
N TYR A 176 10.78 -3.98 -6.75
CA TYR A 176 12.09 -4.57 -7.01
C TYR A 176 13.12 -4.00 -6.05
N VAL A 177 14.10 -4.84 -5.67
CA VAL A 177 15.24 -4.45 -4.84
C VAL A 177 16.50 -5.04 -5.47
N GLU A 178 17.53 -4.21 -5.62
CA GLU A 178 18.84 -4.67 -6.07
C GLU A 178 19.74 -4.92 -4.86
N ALA A 179 20.30 -6.13 -4.79
CA ALA A 179 21.32 -6.50 -3.81
C ALA A 179 22.61 -6.85 -4.56
N ASP A 180 23.76 -6.43 -4.06
CA ASP A 180 25.07 -6.75 -4.66
C ASP A 180 25.63 -8.10 -4.19
N MET A 181 24.99 -8.70 -3.19
CA MET A 181 25.33 -10.02 -2.67
C MET A 181 24.12 -10.71 -2.05
N ASP A 182 24.20 -12.04 -1.92
CA ASP A 182 23.25 -12.80 -1.12
C ASP A 182 23.27 -12.31 0.33
N THR A 183 22.11 -11.88 0.84
CA THR A 183 22.02 -11.18 2.13
C THR A 183 20.70 -11.42 2.83
N SER A 184 20.69 -11.35 4.16
CA SER A 184 19.45 -11.36 4.94
C SER A 184 18.87 -9.96 5.03
N ALA A 185 17.55 -9.85 4.91
CA ALA A 185 16.84 -8.59 5.08
C ALA A 185 16.01 -8.64 6.36
N SER A 186 16.01 -7.55 7.12
CA SER A 186 15.27 -7.40 8.37
C SER A 186 14.25 -6.28 8.23
N LEU A 187 13.09 -6.41 8.88
CA LEU A 187 12.06 -5.39 8.85
C LEU A 187 12.39 -4.28 9.85
N THR A 188 12.70 -3.06 9.37
CA THR A 188 12.98 -1.92 10.26
C THR A 188 11.72 -1.14 10.61
N SER A 189 10.72 -1.17 9.73
CA SER A 189 9.44 -0.49 9.95
C SER A 189 8.35 -1.06 9.05
N LEU A 190 7.15 -1.26 9.56
CA LEU A 190 5.92 -1.35 8.78
C LEU A 190 4.86 -0.60 9.58
N GLU A 191 4.28 0.43 8.97
CA GLU A 191 3.26 1.24 9.62
C GLU A 191 1.87 0.66 9.38
N GLY A 192 1.09 0.60 10.46
CA GLY A 192 -0.32 0.24 10.38
C GLY A 192 -1.12 1.27 9.59
N ARG A 193 -2.24 0.80 9.05
CA ARG A 193 -3.22 1.68 8.42
C ARG A 193 -4.61 1.09 8.56
N THR A 194 -5.55 1.96 8.89
CA THR A 194 -6.98 1.67 8.93
C THR A 194 -7.69 2.63 7.99
N LEU A 195 -8.43 2.09 7.01
CA LEU A 195 -9.38 2.86 6.22
C LEU A 195 -10.78 2.61 6.75
N VAL A 196 -11.49 3.70 7.03
CA VAL A 196 -12.91 3.68 7.41
C VAL A 196 -13.69 4.42 6.34
N ASN A 197 -14.42 3.69 5.50
CA ASN A 197 -15.36 4.32 4.60
C ASN A 197 -16.55 4.83 5.42
N LEU A 198 -16.72 6.14 5.52
CA LEU A 198 -17.79 6.74 6.32
C LEU A 198 -19.19 6.47 5.74
N LEU A 199 -19.27 6.01 4.48
CA LEU A 199 -20.50 5.47 3.88
C LEU A 199 -20.81 4.03 4.34
N GLY A 200 -19.93 3.42 5.14
CA GLY A 200 -20.02 2.02 5.49
C GLY A 200 -19.94 1.11 4.26
N ASN A 201 -20.86 0.15 4.17
CA ASN A 201 -21.02 -0.71 2.99
C ASN A 201 -21.86 -0.06 1.89
N GLY A 202 -22.46 1.12 2.11
CA GLY A 202 -23.34 1.74 1.11
C GLY A 202 -22.63 2.11 -0.18
N GLY A 203 -21.30 2.21 -0.15
CA GLY A 203 -20.46 2.52 -1.29
C GLY A 203 -20.36 1.44 -2.36
N ASN A 204 -20.62 0.17 -2.03
CA ASN A 204 -20.55 -0.95 -2.97
C ASN A 204 -21.83 -1.12 -3.81
N PHE A 205 -22.89 -0.35 -3.52
CA PHE A 205 -24.17 -0.39 -4.21
C PHE A 205 -24.90 -1.74 -4.25
N GLU A 206 -24.55 -2.67 -3.36
CA GLU A 206 -25.24 -3.96 -3.25
C GLU A 206 -26.63 -3.81 -2.60
N GLU A 207 -26.87 -2.71 -1.89
CA GLU A 207 -28.13 -2.37 -1.24
C GLU A 207 -28.69 -1.03 -1.75
N GLN A 208 -29.65 -1.09 -2.68
CA GLN A 208 -30.24 0.10 -3.31
C GLN A 208 -30.95 1.03 -2.31
N GLU A 209 -31.53 0.49 -1.24
CA GLU A 209 -32.33 1.26 -0.27
C GLU A 209 -31.49 2.29 0.53
N LEU A 210 -30.17 2.16 0.49
CA LEU A 210 -29.23 3.12 1.07
C LEU A 210 -29.07 4.39 0.23
N TRP A 211 -29.63 4.45 -0.98
CA TRP A 211 -29.52 5.61 -1.87
C TRP A 211 -30.91 6.16 -2.26
N GLY A 212 -30.98 7.49 -2.41
CA GLY A 212 -32.19 8.21 -2.77
C GLY A 212 -32.68 7.97 -4.19
N ASN A 213 -33.88 8.48 -4.49
CA ASN A 213 -34.58 8.29 -5.77
C ASN A 213 -33.77 8.77 -6.97
N GLY A 214 -33.52 7.88 -7.93
CA GLY A 214 -32.83 8.18 -9.19
C GLY A 214 -31.81 7.11 -9.58
N LEU A 215 -31.37 6.33 -8.58
CA LEU A 215 -30.50 5.19 -8.73
C LEU A 215 -31.30 3.88 -8.93
N THR A 216 -30.79 3.00 -9.78
CA THR A 216 -31.26 1.61 -9.98
C THR A 216 -30.09 0.64 -9.92
N THR A 217 -30.27 -0.58 -9.44
CA THR A 217 -29.19 -1.58 -9.44
C THR A 217 -28.98 -2.19 -10.83
N ASP A 218 -27.73 -2.32 -11.23
CA ASP A 218 -27.31 -3.04 -12.44
C ASP A 218 -26.37 -4.20 -12.08
N ILE A 219 -26.85 -5.43 -12.27
CA ILE A 219 -26.09 -6.67 -12.00
C ILE A 219 -25.29 -7.16 -13.22
N SER A 220 -25.38 -6.45 -14.36
CA SER A 220 -24.71 -6.84 -15.60
C SER A 220 -23.40 -6.08 -15.84
N LEU A 221 -23.18 -5.00 -15.10
CA LEU A 221 -22.01 -4.14 -15.17
C LEU A 221 -21.65 -3.68 -13.76
N ASN A 222 -20.45 -3.96 -13.31
CA ASN A 222 -19.93 -3.57 -12.00
C ASN A 222 -18.41 -3.41 -12.04
N LYS A 223 -17.87 -2.67 -11.07
CA LYS A 223 -16.43 -2.49 -10.84
C LYS A 223 -15.97 -3.30 -9.63
N PHE A 224 -16.79 -3.30 -8.57
CA PHE A 224 -16.61 -4.04 -7.34
C PHE A 224 -17.82 -4.95 -7.11
N GLY A 225 -17.69 -5.90 -6.18
CA GLY A 225 -18.80 -6.77 -5.77
C GLY A 225 -19.52 -7.48 -6.92
N THR A 226 -20.85 -7.45 -6.89
CA THR A 226 -21.76 -8.14 -7.82
C THR A 226 -22.72 -7.22 -8.55
N SER A 227 -22.78 -5.95 -8.20
CA SER A 227 -23.66 -4.98 -8.86
C SER A 227 -23.09 -3.55 -8.83
N SER A 228 -23.69 -2.65 -9.60
CA SER A 228 -23.42 -1.21 -9.53
C SER A 228 -24.71 -0.40 -9.43
N GLY A 229 -24.59 0.85 -8.99
CA GLY A 229 -25.66 1.83 -9.08
C GLY A 229 -25.73 2.46 -10.47
N LYS A 230 -26.92 2.61 -11.05
CA LYS A 230 -27.13 3.21 -12.38
C LYS A 230 -28.12 4.35 -12.31
N ILE A 231 -27.72 5.50 -12.83
CA ILE A 231 -28.63 6.61 -13.15
C ILE A 231 -28.81 6.64 -14.66
N ASP A 232 -30.06 6.47 -15.10
CA ASP A 232 -30.48 6.59 -16.49
C ASP A 232 -31.29 7.89 -16.66
N ASN A 233 -30.71 8.94 -17.24
CA ASN A 233 -31.37 10.21 -17.54
C ASN A 233 -31.98 10.27 -18.96
N SER A 234 -32.36 9.13 -19.55
CA SER A 234 -33.02 9.06 -20.87
C SER A 234 -34.35 9.80 -20.97
N SER A 235 -35.04 10.03 -19.85
CA SER A 235 -36.31 10.76 -19.80
C SER A 235 -36.17 12.28 -20.05
N GLY A 236 -34.93 12.78 -20.17
CA GLY A 236 -34.66 14.17 -20.55
C GLY A 236 -34.89 15.20 -19.45
N SER A 237 -34.70 14.82 -18.18
CA SER A 237 -34.71 15.76 -17.06
C SER A 237 -33.45 16.63 -17.04
N THR A 238 -33.55 17.83 -16.46
CA THR A 238 -32.40 18.73 -16.26
C THR A 238 -31.34 18.15 -15.34
N GLU A 239 -31.75 17.31 -14.38
CA GLU A 239 -30.87 16.56 -13.49
C GLU A 239 -31.59 15.26 -13.06
N LYS A 240 -30.83 14.18 -12.89
CA LYS A 240 -31.24 13.03 -12.07
C LYS A 240 -30.22 12.82 -10.98
N VAL A 241 -30.71 12.62 -9.77
CA VAL A 241 -29.93 12.71 -8.54
C VAL A 241 -29.93 11.37 -7.83
N ALA A 242 -28.83 10.98 -7.22
CA ALA A 242 -28.83 10.01 -6.13
C ALA A 242 -28.05 10.59 -4.95
N GLY A 243 -28.59 10.42 -3.75
CA GLY A 243 -27.96 10.87 -2.51
C GLY A 243 -27.92 9.74 -1.50
N TYR A 244 -26.86 9.66 -0.72
CA TYR A 244 -26.70 8.64 0.30
C TYR A 244 -27.67 8.86 1.47
N SER A 245 -28.53 7.90 1.79
CA SER A 245 -29.63 8.13 2.72
C SER A 245 -29.19 8.30 4.18
N THR A 246 -28.01 7.78 4.54
CA THR A 246 -27.45 7.93 5.90
C THR A 246 -26.63 9.22 6.02
N LEU A 247 -26.79 9.88 7.16
CA LEU A 247 -26.22 11.19 7.46
C LEU A 247 -24.78 11.03 8.00
N LEU A 248 -23.85 11.84 7.50
CA LEU A 248 -22.42 11.74 7.83
C LEU A 248 -22.00 12.84 8.82
N ASP A 249 -21.32 12.47 9.91
CA ASP A 249 -20.71 13.40 10.85
C ASP A 249 -19.30 13.82 10.37
N LEU A 250 -19.25 14.92 9.60
CA LEU A 250 -18.02 15.43 8.96
C LEU A 250 -17.60 16.84 9.41
N SER A 251 -18.33 17.49 10.32
CA SER A 251 -18.01 18.84 10.78
C SER A 251 -16.62 18.87 11.43
N GLY A 252 -15.80 19.86 11.06
CA GLY A 252 -14.45 20.01 11.60
C GLY A 252 -13.38 19.14 10.94
N LYS A 253 -13.74 18.34 9.92
CA LYS A 253 -12.82 17.38 9.30
C LYS A 253 -12.32 17.84 7.93
N ARG A 254 -11.32 17.13 7.42
CA ARG A 254 -10.96 17.12 5.99
C ARG A 254 -11.25 15.74 5.44
N VAL A 255 -11.87 15.71 4.27
CA VAL A 255 -12.31 14.45 3.68
C VAL A 255 -11.93 14.35 2.21
N LEU A 256 -11.63 13.12 1.80
CA LEU A 256 -11.55 12.70 0.41
C LEU A 256 -12.83 11.93 0.09
N ALA A 257 -13.57 12.36 -0.94
CA ALA A 257 -14.76 11.66 -1.39
C ALA A 257 -14.67 11.35 -2.88
N GLY A 258 -15.18 10.20 -3.29
CA GLY A 258 -15.17 9.78 -4.68
C GLY A 258 -15.98 8.52 -4.94
N PHE A 259 -15.99 8.11 -6.20
CA PHE A 259 -16.57 6.86 -6.68
C PHE A 259 -15.96 6.53 -8.04
N TRP A 260 -16.02 5.27 -8.45
CA TRP A 260 -15.76 4.88 -9.82
C TRP A 260 -17.04 5.10 -10.63
N ALA A 261 -16.90 5.62 -11.85
CA ALA A 261 -18.02 5.76 -12.77
C ALA A 261 -17.63 5.31 -14.18
N LYS A 262 -18.63 4.79 -14.90
CA LYS A 262 -18.54 4.40 -16.31
C LYS A 262 -19.79 4.86 -17.05
N ALA A 263 -19.60 5.60 -18.13
CA ALA A 263 -20.68 6.03 -19.00
C ALA A 263 -21.11 4.90 -19.94
N SER A 264 -22.42 4.81 -20.18
CA SER A 264 -23.03 3.96 -21.22
C SER A 264 -23.44 4.76 -22.47
N SER A 265 -23.13 6.06 -22.49
CA SER A 265 -23.36 7.01 -23.59
C SER A 265 -22.11 7.88 -23.76
N GLU A 266 -21.93 8.53 -24.91
CA GLU A 266 -20.73 9.35 -25.17
C GLU A 266 -20.68 10.59 -24.25
N ASN A 267 -19.75 10.57 -23.28
CA ASN A 267 -19.37 11.66 -22.36
C ASN A 267 -20.51 12.42 -21.65
N PRO A 268 -21.39 11.75 -20.90
CA PRO A 268 -22.35 12.43 -20.03
C PRO A 268 -21.63 13.19 -18.91
N GLU A 269 -22.18 14.36 -18.61
CA GLU A 269 -21.77 15.24 -17.53
C GLU A 269 -22.37 14.79 -16.20
N MET A 270 -21.55 14.86 -15.17
CA MET A 270 -21.95 14.56 -13.81
C MET A 270 -21.38 15.54 -12.79
N ASP A 271 -22.06 15.69 -11.67
CA ASP A 271 -21.56 16.44 -10.52
C ASP A 271 -21.45 15.53 -9.29
N LEU A 272 -20.36 15.69 -8.54
CA LEU A 272 -20.19 15.13 -7.19
C LEU A 272 -20.38 16.24 -6.15
N TYR A 273 -21.27 15.98 -5.19
CA TYR A 273 -21.64 16.91 -4.13
C TYR A 273 -21.37 16.36 -2.74
N LEU A 274 -20.96 17.26 -1.85
CA LEU A 274 -21.09 17.09 -0.41
C LEU A 274 -21.90 18.27 0.14
N ILE A 275 -23.07 17.96 0.71
CA ILE A 275 -24.07 18.96 1.10
C ILE A 275 -24.27 18.93 2.60
N GLY A 276 -24.00 20.04 3.28
CA GLY A 276 -24.30 20.20 4.69
C GLY A 276 -25.79 20.42 4.95
N ARG A 277 -26.23 20.04 6.14
CA ARG A 277 -27.54 20.38 6.68
C ARG A 277 -27.38 21.00 8.07
N LYS A 278 -28.22 21.99 8.36
CA LYS A 278 -28.25 22.68 9.65
C LYS A 278 -29.67 22.67 10.21
N GLY A 279 -29.82 22.13 11.40
CA GLY A 279 -31.11 21.91 12.04
C GLY A 279 -32.05 21.07 11.17
N ASN A 280 -33.32 21.47 11.13
CA ASN A 280 -34.36 20.78 10.36
C ASN A 280 -34.49 21.29 8.91
N ASP A 281 -33.51 22.04 8.40
CA ASP A 281 -33.54 22.48 7.01
C ASP A 281 -33.38 21.26 6.08
N ASN A 282 -33.97 21.32 4.89
CA ASN A 282 -33.62 20.38 3.82
C ASN A 282 -32.12 20.54 3.49
N PHE A 283 -31.49 19.51 2.93
CA PHE A 283 -30.10 19.52 2.42
C PHE A 283 -29.88 20.62 1.37
N ASN A 284 -29.75 21.84 1.84
CA ASN A 284 -29.72 23.08 1.08
C ASN A 284 -28.95 24.15 1.87
N SER A 285 -28.01 23.73 2.72
CA SER A 285 -27.07 24.65 3.37
C SER A 285 -26.33 25.46 2.31
N THR A 286 -25.94 26.68 2.66
CA THR A 286 -24.99 27.45 1.86
C THR A 286 -23.63 26.77 1.79
N ASP A 287 -23.33 25.92 2.77
CA ASP A 287 -22.15 25.07 2.82
C ASP A 287 -22.39 23.80 2.00
N LYS A 288 -22.26 23.97 0.68
CA LYS A 288 -22.25 22.88 -0.30
C LYS A 288 -20.98 22.93 -1.12
N TYR A 289 -20.41 21.77 -1.39
CA TYR A 289 -19.28 21.61 -2.30
C TYR A 289 -19.70 20.80 -3.51
N MET A 290 -19.13 21.12 -4.66
CA MET A 290 -19.50 20.54 -5.94
C MET A 290 -18.28 20.45 -6.84
N LYS A 291 -18.15 19.33 -7.54
CA LYS A 291 -17.15 19.13 -8.57
C LYS A 291 -17.77 18.47 -9.80
N PHE A 292 -17.53 19.09 -10.95
CA PHE A 292 -18.03 18.67 -12.25
C PHE A 292 -17.06 17.70 -12.94
N TYR A 293 -17.59 16.71 -13.63
CA TYR A 293 -16.85 15.71 -14.41
C TYR A 293 -17.55 15.34 -15.71
N ASP A 294 -16.75 15.12 -16.75
CA ASP A 294 -17.15 14.38 -17.96
C ASP A 294 -16.81 12.90 -17.75
N VAL A 295 -17.82 12.03 -17.85
CA VAL A 295 -17.65 10.59 -17.56
C VAL A 295 -17.29 9.81 -18.81
N SER A 296 -16.21 9.03 -18.75
CA SER A 296 -15.75 8.21 -19.88
C SER A 296 -16.51 6.90 -20.02
N GLU A 297 -16.39 6.25 -21.18
CA GLU A 297 -16.91 4.90 -21.43
C GLU A 297 -16.11 3.79 -20.72
N GLU A 298 -15.03 4.13 -20.02
CA GLU A 298 -14.31 3.23 -19.12
C GLU A 298 -14.53 3.57 -17.65
N TRP A 299 -14.35 2.57 -16.78
CA TRP A 299 -14.39 2.77 -15.34
C TRP A 299 -13.20 3.61 -14.90
N ASN A 300 -13.47 4.85 -14.51
CA ASN A 300 -12.49 5.76 -13.94
C ASN A 300 -12.94 6.24 -12.57
N LEU A 301 -11.96 6.50 -11.70
CA LEU A 301 -12.20 7.12 -10.40
C LEU A 301 -12.46 8.63 -10.57
N TYR A 302 -13.54 9.13 -9.99
CA TYR A 302 -13.84 10.55 -9.90
C TYR A 302 -13.92 10.94 -8.43
N TYR A 303 -13.13 11.94 -8.02
CA TYR A 303 -12.93 12.25 -6.60
C TYR A 303 -12.76 13.75 -6.38
N THR A 304 -12.88 14.19 -5.14
CA THR A 304 -12.48 15.55 -4.73
C THR A 304 -12.16 15.55 -3.24
N THR A 305 -11.36 16.50 -2.80
CA THR A 305 -11.16 16.78 -1.37
C THR A 305 -12.10 17.89 -0.92
N PHE A 306 -12.43 17.89 0.37
CA PHE A 306 -13.23 18.93 1.00
C PHE A 306 -12.67 19.32 2.37
N ASP A 307 -12.38 20.60 2.56
CA ASP A 307 -12.05 21.19 3.86
C ASP A 307 -13.34 21.62 4.59
N LEU A 308 -13.70 20.87 5.61
CA LEU A 308 -14.85 21.11 6.49
C LEU A 308 -14.42 21.58 7.89
N SER A 309 -13.13 21.91 8.07
CA SER A 309 -12.54 22.27 9.37
C SER A 309 -13.18 23.49 10.03
N THR A 310 -13.78 24.38 9.23
CA THR A 310 -14.47 25.59 9.69
C THR A 310 -15.99 25.46 9.70
N LYS A 311 -16.53 24.32 9.26
CA LYS A 311 -17.97 24.11 9.08
C LYS A 311 -18.62 23.58 10.35
N THR A 312 -19.89 23.93 10.54
CA THR A 312 -20.67 23.66 11.76
C THR A 312 -22.04 23.05 11.46
N ASP A 313 -22.22 22.57 10.23
CA ASP A 313 -23.39 21.79 9.83
C ASP A 313 -23.50 20.54 10.72
N ASP A 314 -24.72 20.17 11.08
CA ASP A 314 -24.98 19.07 12.01
C ASP A 314 -24.64 17.73 11.37
N ASP A 315 -24.82 17.64 10.04
CA ASP A 315 -24.55 16.46 9.24
C ASP A 315 -24.40 16.77 7.75
N TRP A 316 -23.87 15.78 7.03
CA TRP A 316 -23.50 15.87 5.62
C TRP A 316 -24.07 14.72 4.80
N LEU A 317 -24.34 15.02 3.53
CA LEU A 317 -24.85 14.08 2.54
C LEU A 317 -23.89 14.03 1.34
N LEU A 318 -23.46 12.82 0.97
CA LEU A 318 -22.84 12.57 -0.32
C LEU A 318 -23.94 12.44 -1.38
N ARG A 319 -23.82 13.19 -2.48
CA ARG A 319 -24.77 13.19 -3.60
C ARG A 319 -24.02 13.20 -4.92
N PHE A 320 -24.59 12.57 -5.94
CA PHE A 320 -24.13 12.70 -7.30
C PHE A 320 -25.29 12.84 -8.29
N ASP A 321 -25.05 13.62 -9.34
CA ASP A 321 -26.05 14.01 -10.32
C ASP A 321 -25.60 13.68 -11.73
N VAL A 322 -26.54 13.21 -12.56
CA VAL A 322 -26.36 13.11 -14.01
C VAL A 322 -27.14 14.24 -14.67
N ASN A 323 -26.39 15.21 -15.18
CA ASN A 323 -26.94 16.48 -15.67
C ASN A 323 -27.23 16.48 -17.17
N THR A 324 -26.67 15.53 -17.92
CA THR A 324 -26.92 15.41 -19.37
C THR A 324 -28.25 14.71 -19.64
N PRO A 325 -29.23 15.37 -20.29
CA PRO A 325 -30.42 14.70 -20.79
C PRO A 325 -30.03 13.58 -21.77
N GLY A 326 -30.46 12.35 -21.52
CA GLY A 326 -30.02 11.18 -22.29
C GLY A 326 -28.80 10.46 -21.73
N GLY A 327 -28.10 11.05 -20.76
CA GLY A 327 -26.91 10.46 -20.14
C GLY A 327 -27.25 9.23 -19.29
N ILE A 328 -26.43 8.19 -19.40
CA ILE A 328 -26.54 6.97 -18.59
C ILE A 328 -25.17 6.70 -17.98
N ILE A 329 -25.10 6.67 -16.65
CA ILE A 329 -23.87 6.45 -15.91
C ILE A 329 -24.08 5.36 -14.86
N ASN A 330 -23.15 4.42 -14.80
CA ASN A 330 -22.99 3.46 -13.72
C ASN A 330 -21.95 3.96 -12.72
N PHE A 331 -22.19 3.72 -11.43
CA PHE A 331 -21.43 4.16 -10.27
C PHE A 331 -21.14 2.97 -9.38
N ASP A 332 -19.93 2.90 -8.87
CA ASP A 332 -19.51 1.83 -7.98
C ASP A 332 -18.36 2.30 -7.05
N GLY A 333 -18.16 1.62 -5.94
CA GLY A 333 -17.09 1.91 -4.98
C GLY A 333 -17.11 3.35 -4.46
N ALA A 334 -18.27 3.88 -4.08
CA ALA A 334 -18.33 5.22 -3.50
C ALA A 334 -17.68 5.24 -2.11
N PHE A 335 -16.94 6.29 -1.78
CA PHE A 335 -16.28 6.41 -0.50
C PHE A 335 -16.23 7.84 0.02
N VAL A 336 -16.12 7.94 1.34
CA VAL A 336 -15.71 9.16 2.05
C VAL A 336 -14.70 8.75 3.11
N TYR A 337 -13.47 9.22 2.97
CA TYR A 337 -12.37 9.00 3.92
C TYR A 337 -11.96 10.28 4.61
N GLU A 338 -11.60 10.21 5.88
CA GLU A 338 -10.90 11.31 6.54
C GLU A 338 -9.44 11.35 6.07
N ILE A 339 -8.91 12.56 5.90
CA ILE A 339 -7.54 12.80 5.46
C ILE A 339 -6.94 13.93 6.27
N THR A 340 -5.61 14.00 6.31
CA THR A 340 -4.87 15.10 6.93
C THR A 340 -4.76 16.33 6.01
N ASP A 341 -4.43 17.49 6.60
CA ASP A 341 -4.17 18.74 5.87
C ASP A 341 -3.06 18.60 4.82
N THR A 342 -2.06 17.75 5.12
CA THR A 342 -0.91 17.52 4.23
C THR A 342 -1.31 16.66 3.04
N GLU A 343 -2.12 15.62 3.27
CA GLU A 343 -2.66 14.78 2.19
C GLU A 343 -3.63 15.55 1.30
N GLU A 344 -4.51 16.36 1.87
CA GLU A 344 -5.40 17.24 1.10
C GLU A 344 -4.59 18.15 0.17
N SER A 345 -3.57 18.81 0.71
CA SER A 345 -2.71 19.72 -0.05
C SER A 345 -1.96 18.98 -1.16
N PHE A 346 -1.47 17.76 -0.88
CA PHE A 346 -0.79 16.92 -1.87
C PHE A 346 -1.73 16.48 -2.99
N ILE A 347 -2.89 15.90 -2.65
CA ILE A 347 -3.90 15.45 -3.62
C ILE A 347 -4.36 16.60 -4.52
N ASN A 348 -4.59 17.79 -3.95
CA ASN A 348 -5.00 18.97 -4.70
C ASN A 348 -3.91 19.54 -5.63
N SER A 349 -2.65 19.14 -5.44
CA SER A 349 -1.53 19.52 -6.32
C SER A 349 -1.38 18.63 -7.55
N LEU A 350 -1.99 17.45 -7.54
CA LEU A 350 -1.89 16.46 -8.62
C LEU A 350 -2.79 16.81 -9.80
N THR A 351 -2.41 16.32 -10.98
CA THR A 351 -3.35 16.27 -12.12
C THR A 351 -4.44 15.23 -11.83
N LEU A 352 -5.58 15.30 -12.54
CA LEU A 352 -6.65 14.32 -12.33
C LEU A 352 -6.17 12.88 -12.55
N SER A 353 -5.36 12.62 -13.58
CA SER A 353 -4.82 11.28 -13.86
C SER A 353 -3.84 10.80 -12.80
N ASP A 354 -2.92 11.67 -12.38
CA ASP A 354 -1.93 11.29 -11.35
C ASP A 354 -2.61 11.09 -9.99
N GLY A 355 -3.63 11.90 -9.69
CA GLY A 355 -4.41 11.77 -8.48
C GLY A 355 -5.34 10.56 -8.48
N GLN A 356 -5.91 10.17 -9.63
CA GLN A 356 -6.61 8.90 -9.79
C GLN A 356 -5.69 7.73 -9.42
N GLN A 357 -4.49 7.68 -10.03
CA GLN A 357 -3.51 6.64 -9.71
C GLN A 357 -3.12 6.64 -8.23
N TYR A 358 -2.79 7.82 -7.68
CA TYR A 358 -2.42 7.96 -6.27
C TYR A 358 -3.52 7.48 -5.33
N ILE A 359 -4.79 7.81 -5.60
CA ILE A 359 -5.92 7.41 -4.74
C ILE A 359 -6.24 5.93 -4.91
N GLU A 360 -6.15 5.37 -6.11
CA GLU A 360 -6.30 3.92 -6.30
C GLU A 360 -5.23 3.12 -5.54
N GLU A 361 -4.02 3.66 -5.44
CA GLU A 361 -2.92 3.05 -4.67
C GLU A 361 -3.07 3.28 -3.16
N MET A 362 -3.35 4.51 -2.74
CA MET A 362 -3.29 4.92 -1.34
C MET A 362 -4.63 4.88 -0.62
N TYR A 363 -5.76 5.00 -1.28
CA TYR A 363 -7.09 4.97 -0.66
C TYR A 363 -7.99 4.01 -1.44
N PRO A 364 -7.62 2.72 -1.51
CA PRO A 364 -8.45 1.72 -2.18
C PRO A 364 -9.87 1.73 -1.59
N PHE A 365 -10.85 1.36 -2.41
CA PHE A 365 -12.21 1.16 -1.92
C PHE A 365 -12.24 0.06 -0.87
N VAL A 366 -12.85 0.33 0.29
CA VAL A 366 -13.13 -0.66 1.33
C VAL A 366 -14.58 -0.56 1.79
N ASP A 367 -15.15 -1.71 2.12
CA ASP A 367 -16.43 -1.80 2.81
C ASP A 367 -16.21 -1.63 4.32
N GLY A 368 -16.94 -0.69 4.92
CA GLY A 368 -16.89 -0.43 6.36
C GLY A 368 -15.49 0.01 6.82
N MET A 369 -14.83 -0.86 7.59
CA MET A 369 -13.50 -0.60 8.14
C MET A 369 -12.55 -1.76 7.85
N GLN A 370 -11.38 -1.44 7.30
CA GLN A 370 -10.31 -2.40 7.01
C GLN A 370 -8.99 -1.90 7.57
N SER A 371 -8.21 -2.80 8.16
CA SER A 371 -6.86 -2.51 8.64
C SER A 371 -5.83 -3.44 7.98
N VAL A 372 -4.56 -3.05 8.01
CA VAL A 372 -3.45 -3.95 7.64
C VAL A 372 -3.50 -5.17 8.56
N THR A 373 -3.81 -6.33 7.99
CA THR A 373 -4.08 -7.55 8.74
C THR A 373 -3.25 -8.67 8.14
N ASN A 374 -2.49 -9.34 9.00
CA ASN A 374 -1.57 -10.41 8.67
C ASN A 374 -0.66 -10.07 7.48
N PRO A 375 0.17 -9.01 7.61
CA PRO A 375 1.03 -8.59 6.52
C PRO A 375 2.07 -9.66 6.19
N TYR A 376 2.50 -9.68 4.94
CA TYR A 376 3.53 -10.59 4.45
C TYR A 376 4.49 -9.88 3.49
N ILE A 377 5.72 -10.38 3.44
CA ILE A 377 6.71 -10.00 2.43
C ILE A 377 7.21 -11.27 1.76
N VAL A 378 7.06 -11.38 0.44
CA VAL A 378 7.44 -12.55 -0.34
C VAL A 378 8.42 -12.14 -1.44
N ARG A 379 9.62 -12.70 -1.42
CA ARG A 379 10.59 -12.56 -2.51
C ARG A 379 10.62 -13.82 -3.36
N LYS A 380 10.44 -13.68 -4.68
CA LYS A 380 10.58 -14.77 -5.66
C LYS A 380 12.04 -15.01 -6.03
N GLY A 381 12.38 -16.25 -6.39
CA GLY A 381 13.69 -16.69 -6.91
C GLY A 381 14.03 -15.99 -8.22
N ASN A 382 15.24 -16.26 -8.76
CA ASN A 382 15.59 -15.69 -10.05
C ASN A 382 14.59 -16.15 -11.12
N ASN A 383 14.10 -17.39 -11.03
CA ASN A 383 13.06 -17.90 -11.91
C ASN A 383 11.66 -17.52 -11.44
N LEU A 384 11.01 -16.64 -12.20
CA LEU A 384 9.63 -16.20 -11.97
C LEU A 384 8.58 -17.17 -12.56
N LEU A 385 8.99 -18.18 -13.34
CA LEU A 385 8.06 -19.16 -13.92
C LEU A 385 7.72 -20.27 -12.92
N PRO A 386 6.42 -20.53 -12.69
CA PRO A 386 6.01 -21.69 -11.91
C PRO A 386 6.25 -23.00 -12.68
N PRO A 387 6.24 -24.14 -11.98
CA PRO A 387 6.34 -25.46 -12.60
C PRO A 387 5.18 -25.71 -13.57
N PHE A 388 5.37 -26.63 -14.53
CA PHE A 388 4.40 -26.92 -15.59
C PHE A 388 3.04 -27.45 -15.10
N SER A 389 2.96 -27.92 -13.86
CA SER A 389 1.68 -28.28 -13.23
C SER A 389 0.73 -27.08 -13.07
N GLN A 390 1.25 -25.84 -13.10
CA GLN A 390 0.47 -24.60 -12.99
C GLN A 390 0.18 -23.95 -14.35
N TRP A 391 0.68 -24.52 -15.46
CA TRP A 391 0.44 -23.99 -16.79
C TRP A 391 -0.90 -24.50 -17.33
N LYS A 392 -1.72 -23.59 -17.85
CA LYS A 392 -3.07 -23.89 -18.36
C LYS A 392 -2.99 -24.39 -19.82
N ASP A 393 -3.62 -25.52 -20.11
CA ASP A 393 -3.89 -25.93 -21.50
C ASP A 393 -5.13 -25.18 -22.02
N LEU A 394 -4.91 -24.17 -22.87
CA LEU A 394 -5.98 -23.29 -23.35
C LEU A 394 -7.16 -23.99 -24.04
N ASN A 395 -6.94 -25.17 -24.64
CA ASN A 395 -7.98 -25.90 -25.35
C ASN A 395 -8.33 -27.23 -24.69
N GLY A 396 -7.68 -27.60 -23.57
CA GLY A 396 -7.91 -28.85 -22.83
C GLY A 396 -7.75 -30.13 -23.65
N ASN A 397 -7.08 -30.08 -24.79
CA ASN A 397 -7.03 -31.14 -25.79
C ASN A 397 -5.60 -31.60 -26.09
N LYS A 398 -4.59 -31.10 -25.38
CA LYS A 398 -3.20 -31.52 -25.58
C LYS A 398 -2.90 -32.77 -24.77
N ILE A 399 -2.10 -33.66 -25.35
CA ILE A 399 -1.49 -34.76 -24.63
C ILE A 399 -0.17 -34.25 -24.08
N ILE A 400 -0.11 -34.08 -22.75
CA ILE A 400 1.06 -33.54 -22.03
C ILE A 400 1.69 -34.67 -21.23
N ASN A 401 2.95 -34.97 -21.51
CA ASN A 401 3.77 -35.91 -20.77
C ASN A 401 4.70 -35.14 -19.82
N TYR A 402 4.44 -35.22 -18.52
CA TYR A 402 5.26 -34.59 -17.48
C TYR A 402 6.48 -35.46 -17.16
N ILE A 403 7.67 -34.96 -17.51
CA ILE A 403 8.95 -35.63 -17.23
C ILE A 403 9.49 -35.15 -15.87
N SER A 404 9.39 -33.86 -15.59
CA SER A 404 9.65 -33.24 -14.27
C SER A 404 8.92 -31.89 -14.17
N ASP A 405 9.03 -31.21 -13.02
CA ASP A 405 8.39 -29.91 -12.76
C ASP A 405 8.71 -28.84 -13.82
N TYR A 406 9.92 -28.88 -14.39
CA TYR A 406 10.38 -27.98 -15.44
C TYR A 406 10.79 -28.73 -16.71
N GLU A 407 10.18 -29.89 -16.98
CA GLU A 407 10.36 -30.60 -18.24
C GLU A 407 9.11 -31.35 -18.69
N ILE A 408 8.63 -31.01 -19.88
CA ILE A 408 7.44 -31.64 -20.49
C ILE A 408 7.69 -31.99 -21.95
N GLU A 409 6.94 -32.97 -22.43
CA GLU A 409 6.77 -33.28 -23.85
C GLU A 409 5.28 -33.17 -24.21
N VAL A 410 4.97 -32.45 -25.28
CA VAL A 410 3.59 -32.13 -25.67
C VAL A 410 3.37 -32.50 -27.13
N GLU A 411 2.28 -33.21 -27.38
CA GLU A 411 1.80 -33.48 -28.74
C GLU A 411 0.91 -32.32 -29.23
N PHE A 412 1.40 -31.57 -30.22
CA PHE A 412 0.65 -30.51 -30.88
C PHE A 412 -0.07 -31.05 -32.12
N GLY A 413 -1.29 -31.55 -31.96
CA GLY A 413 -2.11 -32.06 -33.08
C GLY A 413 -2.63 -30.99 -34.05
N SER A 414 -2.81 -29.75 -33.58
CA SER A 414 -3.27 -28.59 -34.38
C SER A 414 -2.54 -27.32 -33.91
N PRO A 415 -1.27 -27.16 -34.29
CA PRO A 415 -0.38 -26.11 -33.80
C PRO A 415 -0.88 -24.70 -34.14
N SER A 416 -0.97 -23.81 -33.14
CA SER A 416 -1.36 -22.40 -33.28
C SER A 416 -1.00 -21.66 -32.00
N TRP A 417 -0.78 -20.34 -32.06
CA TRP A 417 -0.64 -19.50 -30.87
C TRP A 417 -1.91 -19.49 -29.99
N SER A 418 -3.08 -19.81 -30.59
CA SER A 418 -4.35 -20.04 -29.88
C SER A 418 -4.49 -21.47 -29.33
N ASN A 419 -3.52 -22.35 -29.60
CA ASN A 419 -3.43 -23.70 -29.08
C ASN A 419 -2.10 -23.89 -28.34
N ALA A 420 -1.96 -23.16 -27.23
CA ALA A 420 -0.73 -23.05 -26.44
C ALA A 420 -0.90 -23.64 -25.03
N LEU A 421 0.22 -23.81 -24.33
CA LEU A 421 0.23 -23.79 -22.86
C LEU A 421 0.44 -22.36 -22.38
N GLU A 422 -0.30 -21.94 -21.36
CA GLU A 422 -0.35 -20.55 -20.89
C GLU A 422 -0.01 -20.44 -19.41
N VAL A 423 0.71 -19.37 -19.07
CA VAL A 423 0.97 -18.98 -17.69
C VAL A 423 0.92 -17.46 -17.57
N PHE A 424 0.52 -16.98 -16.40
CA PHE A 424 0.57 -15.56 -16.03
C PHE A 424 1.56 -15.40 -14.89
N VAL A 425 2.40 -14.39 -14.98
CA VAL A 425 3.44 -14.09 -14.00
C VAL A 425 3.26 -12.66 -13.54
N PRO A 426 3.10 -12.38 -12.23
CA PRO A 426 3.03 -11.01 -11.72
C PRO A 426 4.27 -10.22 -12.16
N ALA A 427 4.06 -9.01 -12.65
CA ALA A 427 5.12 -8.20 -13.24
C ALA A 427 4.93 -6.71 -12.96
N LEU A 428 6.05 -6.01 -12.87
CA LEU A 428 6.11 -4.56 -12.73
C LEU A 428 5.85 -3.88 -14.09
N PRO A 429 5.21 -2.71 -14.11
CA PRO A 429 5.05 -1.92 -15.33
C PRO A 429 6.39 -1.36 -15.84
N ASN A 430 6.49 -1.11 -17.15
CA ASN A 430 7.68 -0.55 -17.82
C ASN A 430 9.01 -1.27 -17.49
N THR A 431 8.95 -2.56 -17.19
CA THR A 431 10.07 -3.33 -16.65
C THR A 431 10.48 -4.42 -17.64
N THR A 432 11.79 -4.60 -17.81
CA THR A 432 12.34 -5.60 -18.74
C THR A 432 12.56 -6.93 -18.05
N TYR A 433 12.14 -8.00 -18.70
CA TYR A 433 12.31 -9.39 -18.28
C TYR A 433 12.95 -10.21 -19.39
N THR A 434 13.71 -11.23 -19.04
CA THR A 434 14.40 -12.11 -19.99
C THR A 434 13.92 -13.55 -19.84
N LEU A 435 13.33 -14.09 -20.92
CA LEU A 435 12.95 -15.50 -21.02
C LEU A 435 14.11 -16.30 -21.63
N SER A 436 14.44 -17.43 -21.02
CA SER A 436 15.43 -18.39 -21.52
C SER A 436 14.92 -19.83 -21.41
N ILE A 437 15.49 -20.72 -22.23
CA ILE A 437 15.21 -22.16 -22.26
C ILE A 437 16.52 -22.93 -22.53
N GLU A 438 16.59 -24.23 -22.23
CA GLU A 438 17.77 -25.04 -22.57
C GLU A 438 17.85 -25.30 -24.09
N GLU A 439 19.02 -25.05 -24.70
CA GLU A 439 19.32 -24.86 -26.15
C GLU A 439 18.84 -25.92 -27.18
N ASN A 440 18.14 -26.99 -26.79
CA ASN A 440 17.78 -28.10 -27.69
C ASN A 440 16.32 -28.11 -28.17
N THR A 441 15.58 -27.01 -27.99
CA THR A 441 14.15 -26.93 -28.33
C THR A 441 13.89 -25.72 -29.21
N SER A 442 13.51 -25.91 -30.47
CA SER A 442 13.12 -24.82 -31.39
C SER A 442 11.73 -24.28 -31.06
N SER A 443 11.56 -23.82 -29.82
CA SER A 443 10.27 -23.45 -29.23
C SER A 443 9.89 -22.01 -29.50
N LYS A 444 8.60 -21.77 -29.68
CA LYS A 444 8.04 -20.43 -29.91
C LYS A 444 7.23 -19.96 -28.71
N PHE A 445 7.47 -18.72 -28.32
CA PHE A 445 6.76 -18.06 -27.25
C PHE A 445 6.02 -16.84 -27.80
N TRP A 446 4.79 -16.66 -27.34
CA TRP A 446 4.09 -15.38 -27.46
C TRP A 446 3.99 -14.79 -26.07
N ILE A 447 4.45 -13.56 -25.90
CA ILE A 447 4.50 -12.86 -24.62
C ILE A 447 3.74 -11.53 -24.77
N ALA A 448 2.94 -11.19 -23.77
CA ALA A 448 2.23 -9.91 -23.72
C ALA A 448 2.02 -9.43 -22.28
N SER A 449 1.80 -8.12 -22.12
CA SER A 449 1.38 -7.52 -20.85
C SER A 449 -0.13 -7.62 -20.73
N THR A 450 -0.61 -7.78 -19.50
CA THR A 450 -2.05 -7.78 -19.21
C THR A 450 -2.30 -7.26 -17.79
N MET A 451 -3.53 -6.80 -17.54
CA MET A 451 -3.98 -6.25 -16.26
C MET A 451 -4.54 -7.31 -15.32
N ASP A 452 -4.83 -8.51 -15.83
CA ASP A 452 -5.50 -9.58 -15.08
C ASP A 452 -4.94 -10.96 -15.46
N ASP A 453 -5.05 -11.92 -14.55
CA ASP A 453 -4.57 -13.30 -14.73
C ASP A 453 -5.65 -14.25 -15.31
N THR A 454 -6.77 -13.67 -15.74
CA THR A 454 -7.89 -14.39 -16.37
C THR A 454 -7.62 -14.70 -17.86
N PRO A 455 -7.87 -15.94 -18.33
CA PRO A 455 -7.82 -16.25 -19.75
C PRO A 455 -8.85 -15.46 -20.56
N GLY A 456 -8.40 -14.72 -21.57
CA GLY A 456 -9.27 -13.94 -22.47
C GLY A 456 -9.22 -12.42 -22.25
N THR A 457 -8.52 -11.95 -21.21
CA THR A 457 -8.30 -10.52 -20.95
C THR A 457 -7.55 -9.84 -22.10
N GLU A 458 -7.83 -8.54 -22.26
CA GLU A 458 -7.08 -7.67 -23.17
C GLU A 458 -5.58 -7.71 -22.88
N ASN A 459 -4.80 -7.59 -23.96
CA ASN A 459 -3.35 -7.69 -23.94
C ASN A 459 -2.76 -6.42 -24.55
N PHE A 460 -1.72 -5.90 -23.91
CA PHE A 460 -1.07 -4.65 -24.30
C PHE A 460 0.37 -4.97 -24.66
N GLY A 461 0.78 -4.62 -25.89
CA GLY A 461 2.12 -4.89 -26.41
C GLY A 461 2.47 -6.38 -26.44
N SER A 462 2.71 -6.97 -27.62
CA SER A 462 3.08 -8.39 -27.70
C SER A 462 4.27 -8.65 -28.60
N VAL A 463 4.98 -9.75 -28.32
CA VAL A 463 6.12 -10.20 -29.09
C VAL A 463 6.06 -11.70 -29.30
N HIS A 464 6.54 -12.15 -30.45
CA HIS A 464 6.85 -13.55 -30.71
C HIS A 464 8.35 -13.77 -30.59
N LEU A 465 8.75 -14.64 -29.67
CA LEU A 465 10.14 -15.00 -29.42
C LEU A 465 10.40 -16.44 -29.86
N ALA A 466 11.56 -16.66 -30.48
CA ALA A 466 12.06 -17.99 -30.78
C ALA A 466 13.23 -18.29 -29.84
N ASN A 467 13.14 -19.39 -29.11
CA ASN A 467 14.13 -19.83 -28.13
C ASN A 467 14.39 -18.86 -26.95
N GLY A 468 13.39 -18.04 -26.59
CA GLY A 468 13.52 -17.03 -25.54
C GLY A 468 13.91 -15.64 -26.08
N GLY A 469 14.19 -14.72 -25.16
CA GLY A 469 14.51 -13.32 -25.45
C GLY A 469 13.95 -12.34 -24.40
N GLN A 470 14.19 -11.06 -24.63
CA GLN A 470 13.73 -9.99 -23.74
C GLN A 470 12.30 -9.55 -24.07
N TYR A 471 11.58 -9.12 -23.05
CA TYR A 471 10.29 -8.45 -23.15
C TYR A 471 10.21 -7.31 -22.12
N THR A 472 9.82 -6.12 -22.56
CA THR A 472 9.55 -4.98 -21.67
C THR A 472 8.05 -4.82 -21.54
N THR A 473 7.56 -4.80 -20.30
CA THR A 473 6.13 -4.61 -20.00
C THR A 473 5.66 -3.19 -20.34
N THR A 474 4.36 -3.03 -20.55
CA THR A 474 3.74 -1.71 -20.73
C THR A 474 3.56 -1.00 -19.37
N ASN A 475 3.20 0.28 -19.39
CA ASN A 475 2.89 1.07 -18.18
C ASN A 475 1.68 0.54 -17.41
N GLU A 476 0.76 -0.15 -18.08
CA GLU A 476 -0.44 -0.76 -17.53
C GLU A 476 -0.24 -2.24 -17.16
N ALA A 477 0.98 -2.77 -17.20
CA ALA A 477 1.17 -4.19 -16.93
C ALA A 477 1.05 -4.50 -15.42
N LYS A 478 0.21 -5.47 -15.07
CA LYS A 478 0.25 -6.16 -13.75
C LYS A 478 0.78 -7.57 -13.86
N TYR A 479 0.66 -8.18 -15.04
CA TYR A 479 1.13 -9.52 -15.34
C TYR A 479 1.80 -9.59 -16.71
N ILE A 480 2.75 -10.51 -16.83
CA ILE A 480 3.23 -11.03 -18.10
C ILE A 480 2.49 -12.34 -18.39
N LYS A 481 1.83 -12.38 -19.53
CA LYS A 481 1.18 -13.57 -20.08
C LYS A 481 2.12 -14.24 -21.06
N ILE A 482 2.46 -15.51 -20.81
CA ILE A 482 3.36 -16.30 -21.65
C ILE A 482 2.60 -17.48 -22.22
N ARG A 483 2.71 -17.65 -23.54
CA ARG A 483 2.19 -18.80 -24.28
C ARG A 483 3.33 -19.54 -24.96
N TRP A 484 3.50 -20.81 -24.61
CA TRP A 484 4.33 -21.71 -25.41
C TRP A 484 3.46 -22.42 -26.45
N TYR A 485 3.85 -22.29 -27.72
CA TYR A 485 3.13 -22.85 -28.85
C TYR A 485 4.09 -23.33 -29.94
N GLU A 486 3.55 -24.10 -30.88
CA GLU A 486 4.26 -24.56 -32.06
C GLU A 486 3.48 -24.22 -33.33
N THR A 487 4.13 -24.29 -34.49
CA THR A 487 3.51 -24.01 -35.81
C THR A 487 3.38 -25.22 -36.71
N GLU A 488 3.95 -26.36 -36.31
CA GLU A 488 3.90 -27.62 -37.05
C GLU A 488 3.42 -28.75 -36.15
N THR A 489 2.75 -29.73 -36.74
CA THR A 489 2.21 -30.87 -35.98
C THR A 489 3.36 -31.77 -35.58
N GLY A 490 3.42 -32.16 -34.31
CA GLY A 490 4.47 -33.03 -33.81
C GLY A 490 4.54 -33.10 -32.29
N ASN A 491 5.54 -33.83 -31.81
CA ASN A 491 5.89 -33.90 -30.39
C ASN A 491 7.04 -32.94 -30.12
N TYR A 492 6.83 -32.04 -29.17
CA TYR A 492 7.79 -31.00 -28.82
C TYR A 492 8.10 -31.08 -27.34
N ARG A 493 9.37 -30.93 -27.02
CA ARG A 493 9.85 -30.90 -25.64
C ARG A 493 10.09 -29.46 -25.26
N LEU A 494 9.70 -29.09 -24.04
CA LEU A 494 10.10 -27.84 -23.41
C LEU A 494 10.80 -28.17 -22.11
N LYS A 495 12.00 -27.59 -21.93
CA LYS A 495 12.88 -27.92 -20.81
C LYS A 495 13.46 -26.66 -20.20
N LYS A 496 13.36 -26.59 -18.87
CA LYS A 496 13.98 -25.58 -18.02
C LYS A 496 13.72 -24.15 -18.50
N PRO A 497 12.45 -23.77 -18.76
CA PRO A 497 12.16 -22.38 -19.03
C PRO A 497 12.42 -21.55 -17.77
N MET A 498 13.01 -20.37 -17.95
CA MET A 498 13.27 -19.42 -16.88
C MET A 498 12.96 -18.01 -17.35
N LEU A 499 12.11 -17.32 -16.60
CA LEU A 499 11.88 -15.88 -16.77
C LEU A 499 12.58 -15.16 -15.62
N VAL A 500 13.49 -14.24 -15.93
CA VAL A 500 14.23 -13.45 -14.95
C VAL A 500 13.89 -11.97 -15.08
N LEU A 501 13.95 -11.25 -13.97
CA LEU A 501 13.88 -9.80 -13.94
C LEU A 501 15.20 -9.21 -14.49
N GLY A 502 15.12 -8.26 -15.42
CA GLY A 502 16.27 -7.62 -16.05
C GLY A 502 16.56 -8.09 -17.48
N SER A 503 17.64 -7.55 -18.07
CA SER A 503 18.04 -7.77 -19.46
C SER A 503 18.97 -8.97 -19.67
N GLU A 504 19.59 -9.48 -18.63
CA GLU A 504 20.56 -10.58 -18.73
C GLU A 504 19.88 -11.92 -18.46
N SER A 505 20.29 -12.97 -19.18
CA SER A 505 19.84 -14.33 -18.88
C SER A 505 20.71 -14.96 -17.78
N MET A 506 20.15 -15.90 -17.03
CA MET A 506 20.83 -16.59 -15.93
C MET A 506 20.82 -18.11 -16.14
N PRO A 507 21.75 -18.86 -15.52
CA PRO A 507 21.67 -20.31 -15.45
C PRO A 507 20.34 -20.75 -14.81
N PHE A 508 19.72 -21.80 -15.37
CA PHE A 508 18.45 -22.29 -14.85
C PHE A 508 18.51 -22.70 -13.38
N GLU A 509 17.54 -22.19 -12.62
CA GLU A 509 17.12 -22.71 -11.33
C GLU A 509 15.58 -22.88 -11.28
N PRO A 510 15.06 -23.83 -10.50
CA PRO A 510 13.63 -23.89 -10.21
C PRO A 510 13.17 -22.61 -9.48
N GLN A 511 11.89 -22.26 -9.61
CA GLN A 511 11.31 -21.20 -8.78
C GLN A 511 11.44 -21.56 -7.31
N SER A 512 11.82 -20.56 -6.51
CA SER A 512 11.95 -20.63 -5.06
C SER A 512 11.39 -19.36 -4.44
N GLU A 513 11.11 -19.37 -3.15
CA GLU A 513 10.53 -18.23 -2.43
C GLU A 513 11.18 -18.10 -1.05
N ALA A 514 11.30 -16.87 -0.57
CA ALA A 514 11.65 -16.55 0.80
C ALA A 514 10.58 -15.56 1.26
N ALA A 515 9.97 -15.86 2.38
CA ALA A 515 8.81 -15.13 2.84
C ALA A 515 8.88 -14.91 4.34
N ILE A 516 8.27 -13.82 4.77
CA ILE A 516 7.86 -13.61 6.16
C ILE A 516 6.35 -13.43 6.18
N TYR A 517 5.67 -14.20 7.01
CA TYR A 517 4.24 -14.08 7.30
C TYR A 517 4.07 -13.69 8.75
N ILE A 518 3.30 -12.63 9.03
CA ILE A 518 3.27 -12.00 10.35
C ILE A 518 1.83 -12.04 10.84
N ASP A 519 1.58 -12.61 12.03
CA ASP A 519 0.23 -12.73 12.60
C ASP A 519 -0.07 -11.53 13.50
N THR A 520 -0.59 -10.46 12.91
CA THR A 520 -0.89 -9.22 13.63
C THR A 520 -1.88 -8.34 12.85
N LEU A 521 -2.53 -7.43 13.58
CA LEU A 521 -3.36 -6.36 13.04
C LEU A 521 -2.70 -5.03 13.39
N LEU A 522 -2.37 -4.23 12.37
CA LEU A 522 -1.72 -2.93 12.52
C LEU A 522 -2.71 -1.81 12.13
N SER A 523 -3.12 -1.03 13.12
CA SER A 523 -4.16 -0.02 12.97
C SER A 523 -3.63 1.40 12.85
N SER A 524 -4.53 2.33 12.55
CA SER A 524 -4.28 3.77 12.63
C SER A 524 -5.50 4.53 13.15
N SER A 525 -5.30 5.82 13.44
CA SER A 525 -6.39 6.79 13.49
C SER A 525 -7.16 6.81 12.17
N VAL A 526 -8.40 7.33 12.20
CA VAL A 526 -9.29 7.38 11.02
C VAL A 526 -8.70 8.21 9.88
N ASP A 527 -7.97 9.29 10.21
CA ASP A 527 -7.23 10.13 9.26
C ASP A 527 -5.82 9.63 8.93
N GLY A 528 -5.39 8.52 9.53
CA GLY A 528 -4.07 7.91 9.33
C GLY A 528 -2.88 8.69 9.90
N SER A 529 -3.08 9.71 10.72
CA SER A 529 -2.01 10.53 11.32
C SER A 529 -1.24 9.84 12.45
N LEU A 530 -1.88 8.92 13.16
CA LEU A 530 -1.28 8.08 14.20
C LEU A 530 -1.42 6.62 13.81
N ARG A 531 -0.32 5.87 13.87
CA ARG A 531 -0.25 4.51 13.35
C ARG A 531 0.48 3.60 14.31
N ASP A 532 0.03 2.35 14.36
CA ASP A 532 0.84 1.28 14.93
C ASP A 532 2.11 1.10 14.12
N LYS A 533 3.15 0.56 14.75
CA LYS A 533 4.43 0.31 14.10
C LYS A 533 4.93 -1.09 14.40
N LEU A 534 5.17 -1.87 13.36
CA LEU A 534 5.86 -3.15 13.44
C LEU A 534 7.34 -2.96 13.09
N TYR A 535 8.23 -3.58 13.84
CA TYR A 535 9.67 -3.52 13.56
C TYR A 535 10.39 -4.71 14.22
N GLN A 536 11.58 -5.03 13.73
CA GLN A 536 12.42 -6.11 14.24
C GLN A 536 13.45 -5.59 15.24
N LYS A 537 13.56 -6.26 16.40
CA LYS A 537 14.66 -6.07 17.36
C LYS A 537 15.37 -7.42 17.52
N ASN A 538 16.61 -7.51 17.01
CA ASN A 538 17.35 -8.77 16.90
C ASN A 538 16.62 -9.76 15.96
N ASP A 539 16.19 -10.92 16.47
CA ASP A 539 15.52 -11.98 15.70
C ASP A 539 14.00 -12.06 16.00
N GLU A 540 13.45 -11.08 16.72
CA GLU A 540 12.05 -11.03 17.13
C GLU A 540 11.35 -9.77 16.55
N LEU A 541 10.06 -9.91 16.22
CA LEU A 541 9.21 -8.81 15.79
C LEU A 541 8.42 -8.24 16.96
N TYR A 542 8.31 -6.91 16.97
CA TYR A 542 7.55 -6.17 17.97
C TYR A 542 6.60 -5.20 17.28
N GLN A 543 5.37 -5.13 17.78
CA GLN A 543 4.39 -4.12 17.44
C GLN A 543 4.34 -3.09 18.57
N LEU A 544 4.56 -1.83 18.24
CA LEU A 544 4.14 -0.70 19.07
C LEU A 544 2.67 -0.42 18.77
N LYS A 545 1.79 -0.78 19.71
CA LYS A 545 0.36 -0.52 19.64
C LYS A 545 0.03 0.88 20.15
N THR A 546 -0.72 1.61 19.34
CA THR A 546 -1.25 2.95 19.60
C THR A 546 -2.78 2.97 19.49
N TYR A 547 -3.32 2.13 18.62
CA TYR A 547 -4.75 1.90 18.44
C TYR A 547 -5.09 0.44 18.69
N GLU A 548 -6.36 0.20 19.01
CA GLU A 548 -6.93 -1.15 19.12
C GLU A 548 -8.18 -1.25 18.26
N VAL A 549 -8.31 -2.35 17.54
CA VAL A 549 -9.54 -2.74 16.85
C VAL A 549 -10.11 -3.97 17.56
N MET A 550 -11.24 -3.79 18.23
CA MET A 550 -11.92 -4.85 18.96
C MET A 550 -13.16 -5.31 18.20
N SER A 551 -13.29 -6.62 18.03
CA SER A 551 -14.56 -7.24 17.62
C SER A 551 -15.49 -7.31 18.84
N LEU A 552 -16.70 -6.74 18.73
CA LEU A 552 -17.73 -6.84 19.75
C LEU A 552 -18.61 -8.07 19.45
N ASP A 553 -18.10 -9.24 19.81
CA ASP A 553 -18.62 -10.57 19.47
C ASP A 553 -19.33 -11.25 20.66
N GLY A 554 -20.05 -10.45 21.46
CA GLY A 554 -20.78 -10.95 22.63
C GLY A 554 -19.91 -11.42 23.80
N SER A 555 -18.58 -11.32 23.71
CA SER A 555 -17.64 -11.71 24.78
C SER A 555 -17.67 -10.78 26.01
N LEU A 556 -18.07 -9.52 25.84
CA LEU A 556 -18.17 -8.53 26.92
C LEU A 556 -19.37 -8.78 27.85
N ASP A 557 -19.34 -8.20 29.05
CA ASP A 557 -20.44 -8.26 30.03
C ASP A 557 -21.57 -7.28 29.68
N TRP A 558 -22.23 -7.55 28.55
CA TRP A 558 -23.32 -6.74 28.04
C TRP A 558 -24.55 -6.71 28.96
N LYS A 559 -25.11 -5.52 29.16
CA LYS A 559 -26.27 -5.26 30.02
C LYS A 559 -27.32 -4.42 29.32
N PHE A 560 -28.58 -4.69 29.66
CA PHE A 560 -29.67 -3.79 29.32
C PHE A 560 -29.57 -2.52 30.18
N ASN A 561 -29.60 -1.34 29.56
CA ASN A 561 -29.60 -0.06 30.27
C ASN A 561 -31.01 0.52 30.39
N SER A 562 -31.68 0.73 29.27
CA SER A 562 -33.01 1.34 29.23
C SER A 562 -33.70 1.11 27.90
N ASP A 563 -35.01 1.35 27.90
CA ASP A 563 -35.88 1.29 26.73
C ASP A 563 -36.21 2.71 26.25
N GLN A 564 -36.33 2.90 24.94
CA GLN A 564 -36.79 4.12 24.27
C GLN A 564 -37.77 3.72 23.14
N GLU A 565 -38.57 4.67 22.67
CA GLU A 565 -39.55 4.39 21.63
C GLU A 565 -38.87 3.86 20.34
N GLY A 566 -39.10 2.58 20.04
CA GLY A 566 -38.59 1.88 18.87
C GLY A 566 -37.15 1.33 18.97
N PHE A 567 -36.45 1.50 20.10
CA PHE A 567 -35.06 1.02 20.26
C PHE A 567 -34.65 0.78 21.72
N LYS A 568 -33.59 0.00 21.92
CA LYS A 568 -33.05 -0.36 23.24
C LYS A 568 -31.64 0.21 23.42
N LEU A 569 -31.30 0.61 24.65
CA LEU A 569 -29.96 1.01 25.04
C LEU A 569 -29.24 -0.13 25.75
N ILE A 570 -28.10 -0.51 25.22
CA ILE A 570 -27.30 -1.65 25.67
C ILE A 570 -25.90 -1.17 26.05
N ARG A 571 -25.38 -1.65 27.18
CA ARG A 571 -24.17 -1.09 27.80
C ARG A 571 -23.15 -2.15 28.22
N VAL A 572 -21.88 -1.78 28.20
CA VAL A 572 -20.78 -2.39 28.96
C VAL A 572 -20.25 -1.34 29.93
N ASP A 573 -20.20 -1.69 31.21
CA ASP A 573 -19.61 -0.86 32.26
C ASP A 573 -18.10 -1.08 32.33
N ASP A 574 -17.34 -0.03 32.66
CA ASP A 574 -15.90 -0.12 32.93
C ASP A 574 -15.14 -0.87 31.80
N PHE A 575 -15.35 -0.44 30.55
CA PHE A 575 -14.98 -1.18 29.34
C PHE A 575 -13.49 -1.57 29.29
N ASP A 576 -12.60 -0.58 29.35
CA ASP A 576 -11.15 -0.78 29.38
C ASP A 576 -10.50 0.33 30.22
N THR A 577 -9.41 -0.02 30.88
CA THR A 577 -8.60 0.93 31.67
C THR A 577 -7.50 1.60 30.86
N ASN A 578 -7.12 1.08 29.68
CA ASN A 578 -6.07 1.64 28.81
C ASN A 578 -6.62 2.32 27.54
N VAL A 579 -7.84 2.86 27.60
CA VAL A 579 -8.44 3.65 26.50
C VAL A 579 -8.38 5.14 26.81
N ASP A 580 -8.07 5.97 25.82
CA ASP A 580 -8.24 7.43 25.94
C ASP A 580 -9.70 7.82 25.68
N ASN A 581 -10.51 7.81 26.74
CA ASN A 581 -11.93 8.16 26.69
C ASN A 581 -12.22 9.63 26.33
N ASN A 582 -11.19 10.49 26.24
CA ASN A 582 -11.36 11.87 25.76
C ASN A 582 -11.43 11.96 24.24
N LEU A 583 -10.93 10.94 23.54
CA LEU A 583 -10.90 10.89 22.08
C LEU A 583 -12.11 10.12 21.55
N LYS A 584 -12.60 10.56 20.39
CA LYS A 584 -13.75 9.95 19.73
C LYS A 584 -13.34 8.57 19.17
N PRO A 585 -14.03 7.48 19.55
CA PRO A 585 -13.85 6.18 18.93
C PRO A 585 -14.64 6.09 17.62
N GLN A 586 -14.36 5.04 16.84
CA GLN A 586 -15.09 4.70 15.63
C GLN A 586 -15.74 3.33 15.79
N LEU A 587 -17.06 3.24 15.64
CA LEU A 587 -17.80 1.98 15.75
C LEU A 587 -18.52 1.68 14.44
N VAL A 588 -18.23 0.51 13.88
CA VAL A 588 -18.85 -0.02 12.67
C VAL A 588 -19.74 -1.19 13.07
N LYS A 589 -21.01 -1.13 12.69
CA LYS A 589 -21.99 -2.20 12.91
C LYS A 589 -21.71 -3.40 12.00
N TYR A 590 -22.26 -4.57 12.32
CA TYR A 590 -22.11 -5.80 11.53
C TYR A 590 -22.48 -5.64 10.04
N ASP A 591 -23.35 -4.69 9.71
CA ASP A 591 -23.81 -4.37 8.34
C ASP A 591 -22.94 -3.29 7.67
N GLY A 592 -21.81 -2.94 8.29
CA GLY A 592 -20.89 -1.92 7.81
C GLY A 592 -21.31 -0.49 8.15
N LYS A 593 -22.50 -0.26 8.73
CA LYS A 593 -22.93 1.09 9.10
C LYS A 593 -22.01 1.69 10.16
N VAL A 594 -21.41 2.83 9.84
CA VAL A 594 -20.69 3.66 10.81
C VAL A 594 -21.72 4.31 11.76
N LEU A 595 -21.61 4.03 13.06
CA LEU A 595 -22.50 4.63 14.05
C LEU A 595 -22.09 6.07 14.37
N ASN A 596 -23.08 6.94 14.52
CA ASN A 596 -22.83 8.31 14.97
C ASN A 596 -22.43 8.31 16.45
N TYR A 597 -21.50 9.21 16.80
CA TYR A 597 -21.04 9.40 18.18
C TYR A 597 -21.75 10.59 18.80
N GLY A 598 -22.67 10.34 19.74
CA GLY A 598 -23.52 11.40 20.23
C GLY A 598 -24.52 10.99 21.32
N ASN A 599 -25.69 11.62 21.30
CA ASN A 599 -26.72 11.38 22.31
C ASN A 599 -27.60 10.17 21.95
N SER A 600 -27.28 9.02 22.53
CA SER A 600 -27.98 7.75 22.29
C SER A 600 -29.44 7.73 22.76
N LEU A 601 -29.94 8.75 23.45
CA LEU A 601 -31.35 8.82 23.88
C LEU A 601 -32.29 9.30 22.77
N LEU A 602 -31.77 9.81 21.64
CA LEU A 602 -32.59 10.44 20.60
C LEU A 602 -32.96 9.51 19.47
N GLU A 603 -32.09 8.54 19.13
CA GLU A 603 -32.27 7.64 18.00
C GLU A 603 -31.47 6.33 18.17
N SER A 604 -31.82 5.32 17.38
CA SER A 604 -31.06 4.07 17.26
C SER A 604 -29.76 4.26 16.48
N ASP A 605 -28.86 3.28 16.53
CA ASP A 605 -27.59 3.27 15.79
C ASP A 605 -26.64 4.41 16.22
N ILE A 606 -26.61 4.70 17.53
CA ILE A 606 -25.73 5.70 18.17
C ILE A 606 -24.79 5.04 19.17
N LEU A 607 -23.52 5.44 19.11
CA LEU A 607 -22.56 5.24 20.19
C LEU A 607 -22.64 6.43 21.17
N GLY A 608 -22.95 6.14 22.42
CA GLY A 608 -23.21 7.14 23.46
C GLY A 608 -21.96 7.89 23.91
N GLN A 609 -21.84 9.16 23.50
CA GLN A 609 -20.70 10.03 23.81
C GLN A 609 -20.44 10.19 25.31
N THR A 610 -21.49 10.52 26.08
CA THR A 610 -21.33 10.74 27.53
C THR A 610 -20.93 9.46 28.25
N SER A 611 -21.39 8.30 27.78
CA SER A 611 -21.01 7.01 28.38
C SER A 611 -19.55 6.68 28.08
N TRP A 612 -19.11 6.88 26.83
CA TRP A 612 -17.71 6.72 26.44
C TRP A 612 -16.77 7.56 27.32
N GLN A 613 -17.08 8.84 27.49
CA GLN A 613 -16.29 9.76 28.32
C GLN A 613 -16.25 9.35 29.82
N LEU A 614 -17.18 8.51 30.27
CA LEU A 614 -17.21 7.95 31.61
C LEU A 614 -16.51 6.58 31.72
N GLY A 615 -16.03 6.03 30.60
CA GLY A 615 -15.35 4.72 30.54
C GLY A 615 -16.27 3.54 30.17
N ASP A 616 -17.46 3.82 29.63
CA ASP A 616 -18.45 2.81 29.28
C ASP A 616 -18.70 2.75 27.77
N ILE A 617 -19.12 1.59 27.25
CA ILE A 617 -19.72 1.50 25.91
C ILE A 617 -21.23 1.51 26.06
N LEU A 618 -21.93 2.46 25.43
CA LEU A 618 -23.40 2.47 25.34
C LEU A 618 -23.82 2.55 23.87
N ILE A 619 -24.61 1.59 23.40
CA ILE A 619 -25.07 1.52 22.01
C ILE A 619 -26.60 1.51 21.99
N SER A 620 -27.21 2.34 21.13
CA SER A 620 -28.64 2.27 20.84
C SER A 620 -28.91 1.33 19.65
N ILE A 621 -29.86 0.41 19.80
CA ILE A 621 -30.14 -0.66 18.84
C ILE A 621 -31.63 -0.68 18.54
N ALA A 622 -32.01 -0.58 17.27
CA ALA A 622 -33.41 -0.59 16.87
C ALA A 622 -34.12 -1.91 17.22
N ASP A 623 -35.40 -1.83 17.57
CA ASP A 623 -36.26 -3.00 17.84
C ASP A 623 -36.44 -3.86 16.61
N THR A 624 -36.55 -3.23 15.44
CA THR A 624 -36.63 -3.90 14.14
C THR A 624 -35.36 -4.65 13.78
N ASP A 625 -34.22 -4.19 14.29
CA ASP A 625 -32.91 -4.77 14.05
C ASP A 625 -32.67 -5.95 15.00
N SER A 626 -32.76 -5.72 16.31
CA SER A 626 -32.58 -6.75 17.34
C SER A 626 -33.66 -7.81 17.35
N GLY A 627 -34.88 -7.42 16.99
CA GLY A 627 -36.08 -8.21 17.17
C GLY A 627 -36.59 -8.26 18.61
N TRP A 628 -36.08 -7.41 19.49
CA TRP A 628 -36.65 -7.13 20.80
C TRP A 628 -37.78 -6.11 20.64
N GLY A 629 -39.02 -6.49 20.97
CA GLY A 629 -40.15 -5.56 20.84
C GLY A 629 -40.16 -4.48 21.92
N GLU A 630 -40.93 -3.42 21.65
CA GLU A 630 -41.07 -2.23 22.52
C GLU A 630 -41.18 -2.57 24.02
N ASN A 631 -42.10 -3.45 24.40
CA ASN A 631 -42.36 -3.78 25.81
C ASN A 631 -41.53 -4.98 26.32
N TYR A 632 -40.48 -5.38 25.60
CA TYR A 632 -39.65 -6.51 25.96
C TYR A 632 -38.27 -6.05 26.48
N THR A 633 -37.91 -6.53 27.67
CA THR A 633 -36.57 -6.34 28.24
C THR A 633 -35.71 -7.58 27.95
N PRO A 634 -34.67 -7.46 27.11
CA PRO A 634 -33.77 -8.58 26.82
C PRO A 634 -32.90 -8.93 28.02
N THR A 635 -32.57 -10.22 28.14
CA THR A 635 -31.58 -10.73 29.10
C THR A 635 -30.15 -10.51 28.58
N ASN A 636 -29.15 -10.51 29.46
CA ASN A 636 -27.74 -10.38 29.06
C ASN A 636 -27.32 -11.43 28.02
N GLU A 637 -27.77 -12.67 28.15
CA GLU A 637 -27.45 -13.74 27.18
C GLU A 637 -28.12 -13.50 25.82
N GLU A 638 -29.33 -12.93 25.79
CA GLU A 638 -29.99 -12.53 24.54
C GLU A 638 -29.28 -11.35 23.87
N ILE A 639 -28.71 -10.44 24.65
CA ILE A 639 -27.88 -9.33 24.15
C ILE A 639 -26.58 -9.87 23.55
N LYS A 640 -25.88 -10.77 24.25
CA LYS A 640 -24.67 -11.42 23.71
C LYS A 640 -24.98 -12.14 22.40
N SER A 641 -26.11 -12.87 22.36
CA SER A 641 -26.57 -13.53 21.13
C SER A 641 -26.79 -12.55 19.97
N TYR A 642 -27.25 -11.34 20.23
CA TYR A 642 -27.37 -10.29 19.20
C TYR A 642 -26.00 -9.90 18.64
N PHE A 643 -25.01 -9.64 19.50
CA PHE A 643 -23.64 -9.31 19.06
C PHE A 643 -22.93 -10.50 18.39
N ASN A 644 -23.34 -11.73 18.68
CA ASN A 644 -22.95 -12.93 17.94
C ASN A 644 -23.63 -13.02 16.55
N GLY A 645 -24.41 -12.01 16.12
CA GLY A 645 -25.04 -11.93 14.80
C GLY A 645 -26.40 -12.61 14.68
N TRP A 646 -27.08 -12.92 15.79
CA TRP A 646 -28.42 -13.53 15.78
C TRP A 646 -29.54 -12.49 15.93
N LYS A 647 -30.69 -12.76 15.32
CA LYS A 647 -31.93 -11.97 15.50
C LYS A 647 -32.95 -12.75 16.29
N MET A 648 -33.58 -12.12 17.28
CA MET A 648 -34.72 -12.73 17.98
C MET A 648 -36.03 -12.45 17.22
N TYR A 649 -36.97 -13.39 17.23
CA TYR A 649 -38.32 -13.18 16.68
C TYR A 649 -39.32 -14.15 17.32
N VAL A 650 -40.59 -14.02 16.95
CA VAL A 650 -41.67 -14.91 17.40
C VAL A 650 -41.69 -16.18 16.54
N GLU A 651 -41.61 -17.36 17.16
CA GLU A 651 -41.69 -18.65 16.45
C GLU A 651 -42.94 -18.73 15.55
N GLY A 652 -42.75 -19.17 14.30
CA GLY A 652 -43.83 -19.29 13.32
C GLY A 652 -44.34 -17.96 12.74
N SER A 653 -43.72 -16.83 13.10
CA SER A 653 -44.03 -15.50 12.55
C SER A 653 -42.99 -15.06 11.51
N ALA A 654 -43.28 -13.97 10.78
CA ALA A 654 -42.28 -13.35 9.93
C ALA A 654 -41.12 -12.79 10.78
N GLY A 655 -39.88 -12.92 10.30
CA GLY A 655 -38.67 -12.44 10.99
C GLY A 655 -38.57 -10.91 11.16
N SER A 656 -39.50 -10.17 10.54
CA SER A 656 -39.69 -8.73 10.72
C SER A 656 -40.53 -8.38 11.94
N ILE A 657 -41.15 -9.36 12.62
CA ILE A 657 -42.00 -9.13 13.79
C ILE A 657 -41.16 -9.31 15.06
N PRO A 658 -40.86 -8.22 15.80
CA PRO A 658 -40.14 -8.30 17.06
C PRO A 658 -40.92 -9.08 18.12
N TYR A 659 -40.21 -9.77 19.00
CA TYR A 659 -40.80 -10.46 20.13
C TYR A 659 -41.15 -9.46 21.24
N ASN A 660 -42.45 -9.31 21.53
CA ASN A 660 -42.98 -8.35 22.50
C ASN A 660 -43.49 -9.04 23.79
N GLY A 661 -42.85 -10.12 24.23
CA GLY A 661 -43.22 -10.86 25.44
C GLY A 661 -44.37 -11.88 25.29
N THR A 662 -44.90 -12.08 24.09
CA THR A 662 -45.98 -13.05 23.81
C THR A 662 -45.58 -14.02 22.69
N GLY A 663 -45.91 -15.30 22.85
CA GLY A 663 -45.50 -16.38 21.96
C GLY A 663 -44.20 -17.06 22.41
N ASN A 664 -43.67 -17.97 21.59
CA ASN A 664 -42.40 -18.63 21.83
C ASN A 664 -41.26 -17.80 21.22
N LYS A 665 -40.15 -17.68 21.94
CA LYS A 665 -38.93 -17.03 21.44
C LYS A 665 -38.22 -17.93 20.45
N TYR A 666 -37.65 -17.33 19.42
CA TYR A 666 -36.83 -18.00 18.43
C TYR A 666 -35.68 -17.08 18.01
N TRP A 667 -34.54 -17.64 17.63
CA TRP A 667 -33.37 -16.90 17.16
C TRP A 667 -32.95 -17.44 15.81
N ALA A 668 -32.62 -16.58 14.86
CA ALA A 668 -32.08 -16.97 13.56
C ALA A 668 -30.79 -16.22 13.23
N LYS A 669 -29.88 -16.88 12.51
CA LYS A 669 -28.71 -16.24 11.91
C LYS A 669 -29.18 -15.25 10.85
N ARG A 670 -28.62 -14.06 10.83
CA ARG A 670 -28.81 -13.07 9.75
C ARG A 670 -27.75 -13.28 8.68
N THR A 671 -28.07 -13.09 7.42
CA THR A 671 -27.07 -12.91 6.36
C THR A 671 -26.83 -11.41 6.11
N PRO A 672 -25.78 -11.02 5.36
CA PRO A 672 -25.56 -9.62 4.99
C PRO A 672 -26.80 -9.02 4.29
N GLU A 673 -27.51 -9.80 3.47
CA GLU A 673 -28.72 -9.38 2.76
C GLU A 673 -29.99 -9.34 3.65
N GLY A 674 -29.83 -9.46 4.97
CA GLY A 674 -30.93 -9.44 5.93
C GLY A 674 -31.80 -10.70 5.96
N ILE A 675 -31.40 -11.78 5.28
CA ILE A 675 -32.15 -13.04 5.26
C ILE A 675 -31.91 -13.80 6.57
N LEU A 676 -32.99 -14.30 7.17
CA LEU A 676 -32.90 -15.15 8.36
C LEU A 676 -32.72 -16.62 8.00
N ARG A 677 -31.75 -17.29 8.62
CA ARG A 677 -31.40 -18.70 8.41
C ARG A 677 -31.22 -19.45 9.72
N GLU A 678 -31.34 -20.77 9.65
CA GLU A 678 -30.90 -21.71 10.70
C GLU A 678 -31.39 -21.36 12.12
N GLY A 679 -32.69 -21.13 12.26
CA GLY A 679 -33.20 -20.68 13.55
C GLY A 679 -33.37 -21.80 14.59
N GLN A 680 -33.32 -21.42 15.86
CA GLN A 680 -33.41 -22.28 17.03
C GLN A 680 -34.23 -21.65 18.17
N ASN A 681 -34.69 -22.48 19.12
CA ASN A 681 -35.53 -22.08 20.26
C ASN A 681 -34.76 -22.00 21.60
N THR A 682 -33.42 -22.05 21.55
CA THR A 682 -32.52 -21.81 22.66
C THR A 682 -31.63 -20.62 22.35
N VAL A 683 -31.27 -19.82 23.37
CA VAL A 683 -30.40 -18.66 23.20
C VAL A 683 -29.04 -19.10 22.62
N PRO A 684 -28.66 -18.63 21.43
CA PRO A 684 -27.39 -18.96 20.80
C PRO A 684 -26.19 -18.39 21.57
N THR A 685 -25.10 -19.17 21.66
CA THR A 685 -23.84 -18.76 22.30
C THR A 685 -22.65 -18.80 21.34
N VAL A 686 -22.91 -18.96 20.05
CA VAL A 686 -21.88 -19.09 18.99
C VAL A 686 -22.02 -17.95 18.00
N ASN A 687 -20.90 -17.51 17.45
CA ASN A 687 -20.86 -16.50 16.41
C ASN A 687 -21.53 -16.99 15.13
N ASN A 688 -22.22 -16.08 14.46
CA ASN A 688 -22.81 -16.27 13.16
C ASN A 688 -21.73 -16.10 12.08
N GLU A 689 -21.44 -17.17 11.35
CA GLU A 689 -20.44 -17.20 10.30
C GLU A 689 -20.80 -16.39 9.05
N TYR A 690 -22.06 -15.95 8.91
CA TYR A 690 -22.50 -15.15 7.76
C TYR A 690 -22.29 -13.65 7.94
N LEU A 691 -22.01 -13.18 9.16
CA LEU A 691 -21.92 -11.75 9.46
C LEU A 691 -20.62 -11.41 10.16
N SER A 692 -20.05 -10.27 9.77
CA SER A 692 -19.00 -9.62 10.51
C SER A 692 -19.51 -9.20 11.88
N SER A 693 -18.65 -9.22 12.89
CA SER A 693 -18.99 -8.62 14.18
C SER A 693 -18.99 -7.09 14.07
N TYR A 694 -19.60 -6.42 15.05
CA TYR A 694 -19.33 -5.00 15.26
C TYR A 694 -17.83 -4.80 15.49
N GLN A 695 -17.26 -3.72 14.95
CA GLN A 695 -15.85 -3.39 15.11
C GLN A 695 -15.71 -2.02 15.77
N LEU A 696 -15.01 -1.98 16.91
CA LEU A 696 -14.69 -0.77 17.64
C LEU A 696 -13.20 -0.44 17.47
N LEU A 697 -12.91 0.69 16.83
CA LEU A 697 -11.57 1.28 16.77
C LEU A 697 -11.47 2.39 17.82
N TYR A 698 -10.43 2.32 18.67
CA TYR A 698 -10.16 3.34 19.67
C TYR A 698 -8.67 3.54 19.93
N GLN A 699 -8.30 4.72 20.41
CA GLN A 699 -6.93 5.04 20.76
C GLN A 699 -6.61 4.59 22.20
N LEU A 700 -5.43 4.03 22.38
CA LEU A 700 -4.91 3.65 23.70
C LEU A 700 -4.46 4.89 24.48
N ALA A 701 -4.70 4.90 25.79
CA ALA A 701 -4.23 5.96 26.69
C ALA A 701 -2.69 5.94 26.83
N GLU A 702 -2.12 4.74 26.96
CA GLU A 702 -0.67 4.51 26.96
C GLU A 702 -0.32 3.50 25.86
N PRO A 703 0.42 3.91 24.81
CA PRO A 703 0.98 2.99 23.83
C PRO A 703 1.91 1.97 24.48
N TYR A 704 1.90 0.72 23.98
CA TYR A 704 2.74 -0.35 24.51
C TYR A 704 3.29 -1.25 23.41
N GLU A 705 4.41 -1.91 23.70
CA GLU A 705 5.04 -2.87 22.79
C GLU A 705 4.58 -4.30 23.11
N VAL A 706 4.28 -5.08 22.08
CA VAL A 706 3.95 -6.50 22.17
C VAL A 706 4.80 -7.30 21.17
N GLU A 707 5.29 -8.46 21.58
CA GLU A 707 5.99 -9.40 20.69
C GLU A 707 4.97 -10.03 19.74
N VAL A 708 5.36 -10.19 18.47
CA VAL A 708 4.48 -10.64 17.39
C VAL A 708 4.97 -11.97 16.84
N GLU A 709 4.06 -12.92 16.68
CA GLU A 709 4.35 -14.21 16.04
C GLU A 709 4.52 -14.03 14.53
N PHE A 710 5.53 -14.70 13.97
CA PHE A 710 5.79 -14.70 12.54
C PHE A 710 6.44 -16.01 12.08
N GLU A 711 6.30 -16.32 10.80
CA GLU A 711 6.93 -17.46 10.16
C GLU A 711 7.84 -17.03 9.02
N GLY A 712 8.99 -17.70 8.91
CA GLY A 712 9.92 -17.53 7.80
C GLY A 712 10.99 -16.46 8.04
N GLN A 713 11.72 -16.14 6.97
CA GLN A 713 12.81 -15.16 6.97
C GLN A 713 12.91 -14.56 5.57
N LEU A 714 13.19 -13.26 5.50
CA LEU A 714 13.45 -12.58 4.24
C LEU A 714 14.94 -12.62 3.90
N THR A 715 15.26 -13.12 2.71
CA THR A 715 16.61 -13.10 2.15
C THR A 715 16.54 -12.54 0.74
N LEU A 716 17.54 -11.75 0.37
CA LEU A 716 17.76 -11.26 -0.97
C LEU A 716 18.88 -12.07 -1.64
N ILE A 717 18.74 -12.27 -2.95
CA ILE A 717 19.76 -12.88 -3.81
C ILE A 717 20.52 -11.78 -4.54
N GLU A 718 21.80 -12.03 -4.85
CA GLU A 718 22.60 -11.13 -5.68
C GLU A 718 21.88 -10.78 -7.00
N GLY A 719 21.81 -9.49 -7.30
CA GLY A 719 21.10 -8.91 -8.44
C GLY A 719 19.69 -8.38 -8.09
N LEU A 720 18.83 -8.39 -9.11
CA LEU A 720 17.47 -7.85 -9.02
C LEU A 720 16.51 -8.87 -8.38
N ASN A 721 15.85 -8.46 -7.30
CA ASN A 721 14.86 -9.23 -6.56
C ASN A 721 13.46 -8.70 -6.85
N GLN A 722 12.51 -9.56 -7.22
CA GLN A 722 11.08 -9.20 -7.23
C GLN A 722 10.46 -9.55 -5.88
N ILE A 723 9.90 -8.54 -5.21
CA ILE A 723 9.37 -8.63 -3.84
C ILE A 723 7.93 -8.14 -3.81
N GLU A 724 7.05 -8.87 -3.14
CA GLU A 724 5.68 -8.48 -2.89
C GLU A 724 5.50 -8.15 -1.41
N LEU A 725 4.94 -6.98 -1.10
CA LEU A 725 4.42 -6.62 0.22
C LEU A 725 2.89 -6.67 0.16
N GLY A 726 2.25 -7.49 1.00
CA GLY A 726 0.79 -7.61 1.00
C GLY A 726 0.20 -7.76 2.39
N SER A 727 -1.13 -7.75 2.46
CA SER A 727 -1.93 -7.99 3.67
C SER A 727 -3.27 -8.62 3.28
N ILE A 728 -3.90 -9.33 4.21
CA ILE A 728 -5.20 -9.97 3.99
C ILE A 728 -6.36 -8.97 4.09
N GLY A 729 -6.26 -7.97 4.97
CA GLY A 729 -7.35 -7.02 5.24
C GLY A 729 -7.36 -5.83 4.29
N LEU A 730 -6.35 -4.97 4.40
CA LEU A 730 -6.17 -3.82 3.52
C LEU A 730 -5.32 -4.20 2.30
N PRO A 731 -5.79 -3.98 1.06
CA PRO A 731 -5.08 -4.45 -0.14
C PRO A 731 -3.91 -3.56 -0.57
N SER A 732 -3.96 -2.26 -0.26
CA SER A 732 -2.90 -1.31 -0.62
C SER A 732 -2.88 -0.07 0.28
N GLY A 733 -1.89 0.81 0.07
CA GLY A 733 -1.77 2.09 0.77
C GLY A 733 -0.96 2.02 2.06
N PHE A 734 -0.10 1.02 2.21
CA PHE A 734 0.82 0.89 3.33
C PHE A 734 2.22 0.55 2.81
N GLU A 735 3.23 0.80 3.63
CA GLU A 735 4.63 0.66 3.26
C GLU A 735 5.41 -0.06 4.36
N ALA A 736 6.48 -0.73 3.95
CA ALA A 736 7.43 -1.36 4.84
C ALA A 736 8.84 -0.89 4.47
N GLU A 737 9.71 -0.71 5.46
CA GLU A 737 11.13 -0.49 5.27
C GLU A 737 11.88 -1.77 5.66
N ILE A 738 12.74 -2.24 4.76
CA ILE A 738 13.65 -3.35 5.01
C ILE A 738 15.09 -2.84 5.07
N GLU A 739 15.91 -3.44 5.92
CA GLU A 739 17.35 -3.22 5.96
C GLU A 739 18.09 -4.50 5.56
N TYR A 740 19.07 -4.38 4.68
CA TYR A 740 19.94 -5.46 4.26
C TYR A 740 21.39 -5.01 4.16
N THR A 741 22.29 -5.98 4.09
CA THR A 741 23.72 -5.73 3.97
C THR A 741 24.11 -5.65 2.50
N ILE A 742 24.90 -4.63 2.15
CA ILE A 742 25.55 -4.46 0.84
C ILE A 742 27.06 -4.40 0.98
N GLU A 743 27.79 -4.75 -0.08
CA GLU A 743 29.20 -4.45 -0.28
C GLU A 743 29.40 -2.93 -0.43
N ARG A 744 30.49 -2.41 0.15
CA ARG A 744 30.79 -0.98 0.22
C ARG A 744 31.89 -0.55 -0.74
#